data_AF-A0A958BBI6-F1
#
_entry.id   AF-A0A958BBI6-F1
#
_cell.length_a   1.000
_cell.length_b   1.000
_cell.length_c   1.000
_cell.angle_alpha   90.00
_cell.angle_beta   90.00
_cell.angle_gamma   90.00
#
_symmetry.space_group_name_H-M   'P 1'
#
loop_
_entity.id
_entity.type
_entity.pdbx_description
1 polymer ?
#
loop_
_entity_poly.entity_id
_entity_poly.type
_entity_poly.pdbx_seq_one_letter_code
_entity_poly.pdbx_strand_id
1 'polypeptide(L)'
;AYIRGVPASLPDIPIQYADFASWQRQWLQGDGLAEQLAYWQRQLAHAPALLSLPTDQPRPPQMSHRGASMSFTIPKQLSQRLQNLSQQAEATLFMTLLAAFKVLLYRYTGQTDLLIGTPTAGRPQQRFEETIGYFINMVVIRSQVEATTPFLDYLKQLQLIVVDALDHSAYPFPRLVAELELKPDPALSPLFQVAFAFQNFVGAKALQALADPGQEGLPFELLDEFHQAGEFDLMLEIFETEEDYRLQLKYNPDLFDPSTIERMLGHYTQLMTEIVAAPGKATSGYDLLPAVERDRLLVEWNDTQAEYPQDQCIHHLFEAQVEHTPEAIAVVFGHQQLTYRELNCQVNQLAHHLRSLGVGPDILVGICVERSLEMVIGLLAILKAGGAYVPLDPTYPAERLAFMMDDAQASLLLTQSWLEADLPLASKPIQRIDLDTIGAQLADQPHTNPVHPTEAHHLAYVIYTSGSTGRPKGVMIEHRQVLNTLWALQRRYPMTANDGYLLKTNYGFDVSVCELFGWFMGGGRLAILELGGEKDPVRILEALSEQQISHVNFVPSMLSVFLETVSTEALAAVNSLKYVMVAGEAFPNRLAQIGQQKLPAEVKLENIYGPTETAIYATWYAIEPGDDRRSQIPIGRPLDNVQAYIMGTEGSLQPIGVPGELYIAGGGVARGYLNQPELTRAKFNKNPFGSGRVYKTGDLARWLPEGNIEFLGRVDHQVKIRGFRIELGEIEAHLSQNP
;
A
#
# COMPACT_ATOMS: atom_id res chain seq x y z
N ALA A 1 -21.84 -14.68 -59.41
CA ALA A 1 -21.67 -15.78 -60.40
C ALA A 1 -22.62 -16.94 -60.08
N TYR A 2 -22.47 -17.60 -58.93
CA TYR A 2 -23.29 -18.76 -58.52
C TYR A 2 -24.81 -18.48 -58.43
N ILE A 3 -25.24 -17.36 -57.82
CA ILE A 3 -26.66 -16.96 -57.74
C ILE A 3 -27.29 -16.75 -59.13
N ARG A 4 -26.48 -16.36 -60.13
CA ARG A 4 -26.92 -16.10 -61.50
C ARG A 4 -26.68 -17.29 -62.45
N GLY A 5 -26.27 -18.45 -61.92
CA GLY A 5 -26.00 -19.66 -62.72
C GLY A 5 -24.79 -19.56 -63.68
N VAL A 6 -23.89 -18.59 -63.46
CA VAL A 6 -22.69 -18.37 -64.29
C VAL A 6 -21.47 -18.89 -63.53
N PRO A 7 -20.51 -19.60 -64.17
CA PRO A 7 -19.27 -20.00 -63.52
C PRO A 7 -18.49 -18.78 -63.02
N ALA A 8 -17.95 -18.88 -61.80
CA ALA A 8 -17.08 -17.85 -61.25
C ALA A 8 -15.73 -17.91 -61.98
N SER A 9 -15.39 -16.85 -62.71
CA SER A 9 -14.05 -16.65 -63.26
C SER A 9 -13.31 -15.71 -62.29
N LEU A 10 -12.38 -16.28 -61.53
CA LEU A 10 -11.44 -15.53 -60.71
C LEU A 10 -10.10 -15.47 -61.46
N PRO A 11 -9.35 -14.37 -61.32
CA PRO A 11 -8.00 -14.28 -61.88
C PRO A 11 -7.08 -15.34 -61.26
N ASP A 12 -6.14 -15.86 -62.06
CA ASP A 12 -5.11 -16.77 -61.57
C ASP A 12 -4.20 -16.04 -60.57
N ILE A 13 -3.83 -16.71 -59.47
CA ILE A 13 -2.90 -16.18 -58.46
C ILE A 13 -1.47 -16.54 -58.88
N PRO A 14 -0.66 -15.58 -59.37
CA PRO A 14 0.63 -15.88 -60.00
C PRO A 14 1.72 -16.30 -59.00
N ILE A 15 1.53 -16.04 -57.70
CA ILE A 15 2.50 -16.32 -56.64
C ILE A 15 1.79 -17.00 -55.47
N GLN A 16 2.28 -18.17 -55.09
CA GLN A 16 1.77 -18.97 -53.99
C GLN A 16 2.57 -18.73 -52.70
N TYR A 17 2.00 -19.06 -51.55
CA TYR A 17 2.68 -18.91 -50.26
C TYR A 17 3.98 -19.77 -50.17
N ALA A 18 4.03 -20.89 -50.89
CA ALA A 18 5.22 -21.71 -51.00
C ALA A 18 6.41 -20.97 -51.67
N ASP A 19 6.11 -20.08 -52.62
CA ASP A 19 7.13 -19.25 -53.29
C ASP A 19 7.70 -18.22 -52.31
N PHE A 20 6.85 -17.62 -51.47
CA PHE A 20 7.28 -16.75 -50.38
C PHE A 20 8.18 -17.51 -49.38
N ALA A 21 7.77 -18.70 -48.93
CA ALA A 21 8.55 -19.49 -47.98
C ALA A 21 9.92 -19.90 -48.55
N SER A 22 9.98 -20.24 -49.85
CA SER A 22 11.23 -20.53 -50.55
C SER A 22 12.14 -19.30 -50.63
N TRP A 23 11.58 -18.17 -51.04
CA TRP A 23 12.29 -16.89 -51.09
C TRP A 23 12.82 -16.47 -49.71
N GLN A 24 11.99 -16.56 -48.67
CA GLN A 24 12.38 -16.18 -47.31
C GLN A 24 13.53 -17.06 -46.80
N ARG A 25 13.53 -18.37 -47.06
CA ARG A 25 14.67 -19.25 -46.70
C ARG A 25 15.96 -18.84 -47.39
N GLN A 26 15.92 -18.46 -48.66
CA GLN A 26 17.10 -17.98 -49.38
C GLN A 26 17.59 -16.64 -48.83
N TRP A 27 16.67 -15.72 -48.54
CA TRP A 27 16.99 -14.43 -47.92
C TRP A 27 17.63 -14.61 -46.54
N LEU A 28 17.12 -15.55 -45.74
CA LEU A 28 17.65 -15.93 -44.43
C LEU A 28 19.01 -16.65 -44.48
N GLN A 29 19.60 -16.85 -45.66
CA GLN A 29 20.95 -17.39 -45.86
C GLN A 29 21.93 -16.35 -46.42
N GLY A 30 21.46 -15.13 -46.74
CA GLY A 30 22.27 -14.06 -47.32
C GLY A 30 22.99 -13.18 -46.29
N ASP A 31 23.97 -12.40 -46.78
CA ASP A 31 24.87 -11.58 -45.94
C ASP A 31 24.16 -10.47 -45.14
N GLY A 32 23.02 -9.96 -45.62
CA GLY A 32 22.23 -8.92 -44.94
C GLY A 32 21.57 -9.38 -43.63
N LEU A 33 21.55 -10.69 -43.34
CA LEU A 33 20.99 -11.22 -42.11
C LEU A 33 21.82 -10.87 -40.88
N ALA A 34 23.15 -10.83 -41.01
CA ALA A 34 24.05 -10.55 -39.89
C ALA A 34 23.86 -9.11 -39.38
N GLU A 35 23.63 -8.16 -40.29
CA GLU A 35 23.33 -6.76 -39.94
C GLU A 35 22.00 -6.63 -39.21
N GLN A 36 20.97 -7.32 -39.72
CA GLN A 36 19.63 -7.37 -39.10
C GLN A 36 19.67 -7.98 -37.69
N LEU A 37 20.39 -9.09 -37.51
CA LEU A 37 20.57 -9.71 -36.20
C LEU A 37 21.38 -8.81 -35.25
N ALA A 38 22.47 -8.21 -35.74
CA ALA A 38 23.31 -7.32 -34.93
C ALA A 38 22.54 -6.08 -34.45
N TYR A 39 21.63 -5.55 -35.27
CA TYR A 39 20.68 -4.52 -34.86
C TYR A 39 19.84 -4.96 -33.66
N TRP A 40 19.13 -6.09 -33.79
CA TRP A 40 18.25 -6.58 -32.72
C TRP A 40 19.01 -6.95 -31.44
N GLN A 41 20.18 -7.56 -31.55
CA GLN A 41 21.05 -7.84 -30.41
C GLN A 41 21.46 -6.57 -29.67
N ARG A 42 21.75 -5.48 -30.39
CA ARG A 42 22.06 -4.18 -29.79
C ARG A 42 20.84 -3.56 -29.13
N GLN A 43 19.69 -3.54 -29.83
CA GLN A 43 18.47 -2.93 -29.32
C GLN A 43 17.87 -3.66 -28.12
N LEU A 44 18.03 -4.98 -28.04
CA LEU A 44 17.47 -5.81 -26.97
C LEU A 44 18.51 -6.20 -25.91
N ALA A 45 19.74 -5.70 -26.02
CA ALA A 45 20.76 -5.89 -25.00
C ALA A 45 20.28 -5.35 -23.64
N HIS A 46 20.37 -6.18 -22.60
CA HIS A 46 19.93 -5.82 -21.24
C HIS A 46 18.46 -5.38 -21.14
N ALA A 47 17.61 -5.81 -22.08
CA ALA A 47 16.18 -5.54 -21.97
C ALA A 47 15.61 -6.16 -20.69
N PRO A 48 14.68 -5.47 -20.00
CA PRO A 48 13.97 -6.07 -18.88
C PRO A 48 13.18 -7.29 -19.34
N ALA A 49 13.19 -8.34 -18.53
CA ALA A 49 12.53 -9.60 -18.86
C ALA A 49 11.00 -9.52 -18.72
N LEU A 50 10.50 -8.60 -17.88
CA LEU A 50 9.09 -8.51 -17.52
C LEU A 50 8.65 -7.04 -17.35
N LEU A 51 7.52 -6.71 -17.96
CA LEU A 51 6.72 -5.55 -17.56
C LEU A 51 5.82 -5.94 -16.38
N SER A 52 6.11 -5.38 -15.20
CA SER A 52 5.41 -5.61 -13.93
C SER A 52 4.09 -4.85 -13.87
N LEU A 53 3.14 -5.27 -14.72
CA LEU A 53 1.77 -4.75 -14.69
C LEU A 53 1.12 -5.03 -13.32
N PRO A 54 0.37 -4.07 -12.76
CA PRO A 54 -0.40 -4.33 -11.55
C PRO A 54 -1.59 -5.24 -11.90
N THR A 55 -1.48 -6.51 -11.55
CA THR A 55 -2.52 -7.52 -11.79
C THR A 55 -3.49 -7.61 -10.62
N ASP A 56 -4.72 -8.06 -10.88
CA ASP A 56 -5.74 -8.32 -9.87
C ASP A 56 -5.55 -9.70 -9.23
N GLN A 57 -4.95 -10.63 -9.97
CA GLN A 57 -4.67 -12.00 -9.57
C GLN A 57 -3.16 -12.33 -9.67
N PRO A 58 -2.66 -13.27 -8.86
CA PRO A 58 -1.30 -13.76 -9.01
C PRO A 58 -1.11 -14.44 -10.37
N ARG A 59 0.04 -14.19 -11.01
CA ARG A 59 0.35 -14.82 -12.29
C ARG A 59 0.41 -16.35 -12.16
N PRO A 60 -0.31 -17.11 -12.99
CA PRO A 60 -0.22 -18.56 -12.98
C PRO A 60 1.17 -19.02 -13.45
N PRO A 61 1.67 -20.18 -12.98
CA PRO A 61 2.99 -20.70 -13.37
C PRO A 61 3.08 -21.10 -14.85
N GLN A 62 1.94 -21.19 -15.55
CA GLN A 62 1.85 -21.44 -16.98
C GLN A 62 0.74 -20.56 -17.57
N MET A 63 1.02 -19.97 -18.74
CA MET A 63 0.03 -19.19 -19.48
C MET A 63 -1.10 -20.11 -19.98
N SER A 64 -2.35 -19.76 -19.66
CA SER A 64 -3.54 -20.55 -20.05
C SER A 64 -4.00 -20.30 -21.49
N HIS A 65 -3.51 -19.22 -22.11
CA HIS A 65 -3.97 -18.68 -23.39
C HIS A 65 -5.47 -18.34 -23.44
N ARG A 66 -6.11 -18.21 -22.28
CA ARG A 66 -7.45 -17.62 -22.19
C ARG A 66 -7.34 -16.12 -22.43
N GLY A 67 -8.36 -15.56 -23.07
CA GLY A 67 -8.44 -14.13 -23.24
C GLY A 67 -9.87 -13.62 -23.29
N ALA A 68 -10.02 -12.37 -22.86
CA ALA A 68 -11.22 -11.58 -22.98
C ALA A 68 -10.87 -10.27 -23.69
N SER A 69 -11.88 -9.50 -24.10
CA SER A 69 -11.66 -8.19 -24.71
C SER A 69 -12.68 -7.17 -24.25
N MET A 70 -12.28 -5.92 -24.21
CA MET A 70 -13.16 -4.79 -23.95
C MET A 70 -12.96 -3.73 -25.01
N SER A 71 -14.05 -3.18 -25.52
CA SER A 71 -14.02 -2.15 -26.56
C SER A 71 -14.43 -0.78 -26.02
N PHE A 72 -13.80 0.27 -26.53
CA PHE A 72 -14.10 1.65 -26.21
C PHE A 72 -13.94 2.51 -27.47
N THR A 73 -14.87 3.45 -27.70
CA THR A 73 -14.79 4.34 -28.86
C THR A 73 -14.18 5.68 -28.47
N ILE A 74 -13.15 6.11 -29.18
CA ILE A 74 -12.59 7.46 -29.02
C ILE A 74 -13.60 8.46 -29.59
N PRO A 75 -14.03 9.47 -28.81
CA PRO A 75 -14.96 10.48 -29.32
C PRO A 75 -14.40 11.20 -30.55
N LYS A 76 -15.23 11.44 -31.57
CA LYS A 76 -14.85 12.08 -32.84
C LYS A 76 -14.00 13.34 -32.67
N GLN A 77 -14.33 14.19 -31.71
CA GLN A 77 -13.57 15.42 -31.44
C GLN A 77 -12.14 15.13 -30.97
N LEU A 78 -11.94 14.10 -30.14
CA LEU A 78 -10.62 13.68 -29.68
C LEU A 78 -9.83 13.05 -30.84
N SER A 79 -10.48 12.20 -31.65
CA SER A 79 -9.89 11.60 -32.85
C SER A 79 -9.32 12.65 -33.80
N GLN A 80 -10.08 13.71 -34.10
CA GLN A 80 -9.60 14.79 -34.97
C GLN A 80 -8.41 15.55 -34.37
N ARG A 81 -8.43 15.80 -33.05
CA ARG A 81 -7.32 16.49 -32.37
C ARG A 81 -6.06 15.63 -32.33
N LEU A 82 -6.19 14.33 -32.16
CA LEU A 82 -5.07 13.38 -32.24
C LEU A 82 -4.47 13.35 -33.64
N GLN A 83 -5.29 13.27 -34.69
CA GLN A 83 -4.81 13.36 -36.08
C GLN A 83 -4.04 14.67 -36.33
N ASN A 84 -4.59 15.80 -35.89
CA ASN A 84 -3.95 17.11 -36.06
C ASN A 84 -2.60 17.17 -35.32
N LEU A 85 -2.54 16.64 -34.10
CA LEU A 85 -1.31 16.54 -33.32
C LEU A 85 -0.26 15.68 -34.05
N SER A 86 -0.66 14.51 -34.56
CA SER A 86 0.22 13.63 -35.32
C SER A 86 0.80 14.33 -36.54
N GLN A 87 -0.04 15.03 -37.32
CA GLN A 87 0.41 15.80 -38.49
C GLN A 87 1.39 16.91 -38.12
N GLN A 88 1.10 17.67 -37.06
CA GLN A 88 1.98 18.76 -36.58
C GLN A 88 3.33 18.24 -36.06
N ALA A 89 3.34 17.05 -35.47
CA ALA A 89 4.55 16.38 -35.01
C ALA A 89 5.26 15.58 -36.11
N GLU A 90 4.78 15.64 -37.36
CA GLU A 90 5.24 14.84 -38.50
C GLU A 90 5.25 13.33 -38.23
N ALA A 91 4.42 12.87 -37.28
CA ALA A 91 4.31 11.47 -36.86
C ALA A 91 3.02 10.83 -37.42
N THR A 92 3.00 9.50 -37.50
CA THR A 92 1.76 8.79 -37.79
C THR A 92 0.86 8.76 -36.55
N LEU A 93 -0.44 8.56 -36.77
CA LEU A 93 -1.38 8.37 -35.66
C LEU A 93 -1.00 7.13 -34.82
N PHE A 94 -0.54 6.05 -35.46
CA PHE A 94 0.03 4.88 -34.78
C PHE A 94 1.12 5.27 -33.78
N MET A 95 2.11 6.06 -34.20
CA MET A 95 3.21 6.50 -33.33
C MET A 95 2.71 7.35 -32.15
N THR A 96 1.74 8.22 -32.40
CA THR A 96 1.16 9.11 -31.38
C THR A 96 0.41 8.32 -30.31
N LEU A 97 -0.42 7.36 -30.72
CA LEU A 97 -1.18 6.49 -29.83
C LEU A 97 -0.25 5.52 -29.08
N LEU A 98 0.74 4.94 -29.76
CA LEU A 98 1.76 4.11 -29.12
C LEU A 98 2.54 4.89 -28.05
N ALA A 99 2.91 6.14 -28.33
CA ALA A 99 3.58 7.00 -27.34
C ALA A 99 2.71 7.23 -26.11
N ALA A 100 1.44 7.59 -26.30
CA ALA A 100 0.49 7.77 -25.21
C ALA A 100 0.30 6.47 -24.40
N PHE A 101 0.22 5.33 -25.07
CA PHE A 101 0.05 4.03 -24.41
C PHE A 101 1.30 3.65 -23.61
N LYS A 102 2.51 3.90 -24.13
CA LYS A 102 3.75 3.72 -23.37
C LYS A 102 3.82 4.63 -22.14
N VAL A 103 3.37 5.88 -22.24
CA VAL A 103 3.26 6.77 -21.07
C VAL A 103 2.28 6.21 -20.05
N LEU A 104 1.13 5.68 -20.47
CA LEU A 104 0.19 5.01 -19.56
C LEU A 104 0.84 3.83 -18.83
N LEU A 105 1.53 2.95 -19.55
CA LEU A 105 2.19 1.78 -18.96
C LEU A 105 3.28 2.19 -17.97
N TYR A 106 4.12 3.19 -18.33
CA TYR A 106 5.09 3.77 -17.41
C TYR A 106 4.43 4.24 -16.11
N ARG A 107 3.27 4.91 -16.19
CA ARG A 107 2.57 5.41 -15.00
C ARG A 107 1.94 4.30 -14.16
N TYR A 108 1.59 3.18 -14.77
CA TYR A 108 1.06 2.00 -14.08
C TYR A 108 2.13 1.15 -13.40
N THR A 109 3.32 1.05 -14.01
CA THR A 109 4.37 0.13 -13.55
C THR A 109 5.55 0.82 -12.87
N GLY A 110 5.73 2.13 -13.10
CA GLY A 110 6.94 2.88 -12.74
C GLY A 110 8.17 2.51 -13.59
N GLN A 111 8.07 1.56 -14.52
CA GLN A 111 9.19 1.13 -15.35
C GLN A 111 9.40 2.08 -16.53
N THR A 112 10.63 2.57 -16.69
CA THR A 112 10.98 3.53 -17.75
C THR A 112 11.33 2.85 -19.07
N ASP A 113 11.96 1.67 -19.04
CA ASP A 113 12.35 0.92 -20.24
C ASP A 113 11.25 -0.05 -20.67
N LEU A 114 10.55 0.26 -21.76
CA LEU A 114 9.32 -0.42 -22.18
C LEU A 114 9.46 -1.10 -23.53
N LEU A 115 9.22 -2.41 -23.55
CA LEU A 115 9.17 -3.26 -24.73
C LEU A 115 7.71 -3.55 -25.08
N ILE A 116 7.29 -3.18 -26.29
CA ILE A 116 5.95 -3.48 -26.81
C ILE A 116 6.08 -4.20 -28.15
N GLY A 117 5.34 -5.29 -28.32
CA GLY A 117 5.23 -5.97 -29.61
C GLY A 117 4.26 -5.27 -30.53
N THR A 118 4.63 -5.10 -31.79
CA THR A 118 3.71 -4.67 -32.85
C THR A 118 3.70 -5.70 -33.99
N PRO A 119 2.53 -6.14 -34.46
CA PRO A 119 2.46 -6.94 -35.67
C PRO A 119 2.79 -6.08 -36.88
N THR A 120 3.47 -6.67 -37.86
CA THR A 120 3.69 -6.09 -39.18
C THR A 120 3.03 -6.98 -40.24
N ALA A 121 2.70 -6.41 -41.40
CA ALA A 121 2.12 -7.18 -42.50
C ALA A 121 3.03 -8.31 -43.00
N GLY A 122 4.36 -8.19 -42.78
CA GLY A 122 5.38 -9.16 -43.18
C GLY A 122 5.41 -9.50 -44.66
N ARG A 123 4.96 -8.55 -45.50
CA ARG A 123 5.01 -8.60 -46.96
C ARG A 123 6.07 -7.60 -47.46
N PRO A 124 7.37 -7.97 -47.44
CA PRO A 124 8.47 -7.05 -47.73
C PRO A 124 8.58 -6.65 -49.21
N GLN A 125 7.83 -7.30 -50.10
CA GLN A 125 7.85 -7.04 -51.54
C GLN A 125 6.44 -7.01 -52.09
N GLN A 126 6.16 -6.03 -52.96
CA GLN A 126 4.84 -5.81 -53.57
C GLN A 126 4.25 -7.06 -54.22
N ARG A 127 5.10 -7.93 -54.81
CA ARG A 127 4.68 -9.18 -55.44
C ARG A 127 3.95 -10.14 -54.49
N PHE A 128 4.08 -9.98 -53.18
CA PHE A 128 3.40 -10.79 -52.18
C PHE A 128 2.11 -10.15 -51.65
N GLU A 129 1.71 -8.95 -52.08
CA GLU A 129 0.55 -8.23 -51.52
C GLU A 129 -0.76 -9.02 -51.63
N GLU A 130 -1.01 -9.63 -52.80
CA GLU A 130 -2.23 -10.37 -53.10
C GLU A 130 -2.16 -11.87 -52.74
N THR A 131 -1.02 -12.33 -52.19
CA THR A 131 -0.84 -13.76 -51.86
C THR A 131 -1.59 -14.14 -50.58
N ILE A 132 -2.38 -15.20 -50.64
CA ILE A 132 -3.06 -15.76 -49.47
C ILE A 132 -2.05 -16.58 -48.65
N GLY A 133 -1.90 -16.26 -47.36
CA GLY A 133 -0.99 -16.96 -46.44
C GLY A 133 -0.74 -16.19 -45.14
N TYR A 134 0.03 -16.77 -44.22
CA TYR A 134 0.33 -16.17 -42.92
C TYR A 134 1.66 -15.40 -42.93
N PHE A 135 1.59 -14.09 -43.18
CA PHE A 135 2.80 -13.25 -43.31
C PHE A 135 3.14 -12.48 -42.03
N ILE A 136 2.25 -12.43 -41.04
CA ILE A 136 2.41 -11.56 -39.86
C ILE A 136 3.73 -11.88 -39.14
N ASN A 137 4.53 -10.84 -38.89
CA ASN A 137 5.73 -10.92 -38.07
C ASN A 137 5.65 -9.91 -36.94
N MET A 138 6.10 -10.29 -35.75
CA MET A 138 6.14 -9.40 -34.58
C MET A 138 7.45 -8.62 -34.56
N VAL A 139 7.36 -7.32 -34.26
CA VAL A 139 8.51 -6.42 -34.08
C VAL A 139 8.47 -5.86 -32.67
N VAL A 140 9.63 -5.81 -32.01
CA VAL A 140 9.75 -5.27 -30.65
C VAL A 140 10.10 -3.79 -30.71
N ILE A 141 9.22 -2.93 -30.22
CA ILE A 141 9.47 -1.51 -30.06
C ILE A 141 9.92 -1.26 -28.62
N ARG A 142 11.24 -1.11 -28.40
CA ARG A 142 11.83 -0.73 -27.12
C ARG A 142 12.05 0.78 -27.06
N SER A 143 11.62 1.44 -25.99
CA SER A 143 11.91 2.86 -25.78
C SER A 143 11.91 3.20 -24.30
N GLN A 144 12.67 4.22 -23.91
CA GLN A 144 12.64 4.74 -22.55
C GLN A 144 11.63 5.89 -22.43
N VAL A 145 10.83 5.88 -21.37
CA VAL A 145 9.96 6.97 -20.95
C VAL A 145 10.61 7.66 -19.75
N GLU A 146 10.87 8.95 -19.89
CA GLU A 146 11.44 9.77 -18.81
C GLU A 146 10.38 10.75 -18.29
N ALA A 147 10.25 10.84 -16.96
CA ALA A 147 9.22 11.61 -16.28
C ALA A 147 9.17 13.09 -16.70
N THR A 148 10.34 13.70 -16.89
CA THR A 148 10.51 15.13 -17.12
C THR A 148 10.49 15.52 -18.60
N THR A 149 10.59 14.54 -19.50
CA THR A 149 10.66 14.78 -20.94
C THR A 149 9.29 15.26 -21.47
N PRO A 150 9.24 16.37 -22.22
CA PRO A 150 8.01 16.81 -22.88
C PRO A 150 7.47 15.73 -23.83
N PHE A 151 6.14 15.56 -23.88
CA PHE A 151 5.54 14.51 -24.71
C PHE A 151 5.92 14.63 -26.19
N LEU A 152 5.95 15.84 -26.74
CA LEU A 152 6.37 16.06 -28.14
C LEU A 152 7.80 15.59 -28.43
N ASP A 153 8.71 15.74 -27.47
CA ASP A 153 10.09 15.31 -27.66
C ASP A 153 10.21 13.79 -27.53
N TYR A 154 9.46 13.19 -26.61
CA TYR A 154 9.32 11.74 -26.52
C TYR A 154 8.72 11.14 -27.80
N LEU A 155 7.68 11.76 -28.37
CA LEU A 155 7.06 11.32 -29.62
C LEU A 155 8.05 11.33 -30.79
N LYS A 156 8.88 12.38 -30.92
CA LYS A 156 9.93 12.44 -31.94
C LYS A 156 10.97 11.34 -31.77
N GLN A 157 11.39 11.06 -30.54
CA GLN A 157 12.30 9.95 -30.26
C GLN A 157 11.67 8.60 -30.62
N LEU A 158 10.41 8.38 -30.23
CA LEU A 158 9.70 7.15 -30.54
C LEU A 158 9.48 6.97 -32.05
N GLN A 159 9.24 8.05 -32.78
CA GLN A 159 9.15 7.99 -34.25
C GLN A 159 10.42 7.39 -34.86
N LEU A 160 11.60 7.89 -34.48
CA LEU A 160 12.88 7.38 -35.00
C LEU A 160 13.06 5.90 -34.67
N ILE A 161 12.73 5.50 -33.43
CA ILE A 161 12.79 4.10 -32.97
C ILE A 161 11.85 3.22 -33.80
N VAL A 162 10.62 3.67 -34.03
CA VAL A 162 9.62 2.90 -34.77
C VAL A 162 10.05 2.72 -36.23
N VAL A 163 10.54 3.78 -36.88
CA VAL A 163 11.03 3.69 -38.27
C VAL A 163 12.20 2.72 -38.36
N ASP A 164 13.21 2.88 -37.50
CA ASP A 164 14.39 2.01 -37.48
C ASP A 164 14.02 0.54 -37.20
N ALA A 165 13.10 0.29 -36.27
CA ALA A 165 12.58 -1.05 -35.99
C ALA A 165 11.81 -1.67 -37.17
N LEU A 166 11.06 -0.85 -37.92
CA LEU A 166 10.31 -1.31 -39.10
C LEU A 166 11.23 -1.57 -40.31
N ASP A 167 12.31 -0.81 -40.48
CA ASP A 167 13.34 -1.10 -41.50
C ASP A 167 14.03 -2.46 -41.26
N HIS A 168 13.93 -2.98 -40.02
CA HIS A 168 14.44 -4.28 -39.62
C HIS A 168 13.35 -5.35 -39.38
N SER A 169 12.11 -5.10 -39.81
CA SER A 169 10.95 -5.97 -39.54
C SER A 169 10.96 -7.29 -40.33
N ALA A 170 11.87 -7.44 -41.31
CA ALA A 170 11.98 -8.66 -42.11
C ALA A 170 12.58 -9.84 -41.32
N TYR A 171 13.30 -9.57 -40.23
CA TYR A 171 13.89 -10.60 -39.39
C TYR A 171 12.80 -11.38 -38.61
N PRO A 172 12.68 -12.71 -38.76
CA PRO A 172 11.61 -13.47 -38.13
C PRO A 172 11.70 -13.47 -36.60
N PHE A 173 10.61 -13.10 -35.92
CA PHE A 173 10.56 -13.05 -34.45
C PHE A 173 10.91 -14.39 -33.76
N PRO A 174 10.38 -15.57 -34.18
CA PRO A 174 10.74 -16.83 -33.54
C PRO A 174 12.25 -17.13 -33.62
N ARG A 175 12.89 -16.72 -34.72
CA ARG A 175 14.34 -16.86 -34.89
C ARG A 175 15.08 -15.89 -33.97
N LEU A 176 14.60 -14.65 -33.85
CA LEU A 176 15.19 -13.66 -32.94
C LEU A 176 15.19 -14.16 -31.49
N VAL A 177 14.05 -14.69 -31.02
CA VAL A 177 13.94 -15.26 -29.67
C VAL A 177 14.93 -16.41 -29.46
N ALA A 178 15.10 -17.28 -30.45
CA ALA A 178 16.05 -18.40 -30.38
C ALA A 178 17.52 -17.93 -30.31
N GLU A 179 17.90 -16.92 -31.11
CA GLU A 179 19.26 -16.38 -31.19
C GLU A 179 19.67 -15.54 -29.96
N LEU A 180 18.69 -14.98 -29.23
CA LEU A 180 18.95 -14.23 -28.00
C LEU A 180 19.17 -15.13 -26.77
N GLU A 181 19.03 -16.46 -26.92
CA GLU A 181 19.22 -17.45 -25.86
C GLU A 181 18.49 -17.11 -24.54
N LEU A 182 17.30 -16.51 -24.67
CA LEU A 182 16.50 -16.11 -23.52
C LEU A 182 16.08 -17.35 -22.73
N LYS A 183 16.17 -17.28 -21.40
CA LYS A 183 15.68 -18.35 -20.53
C LYS A 183 14.16 -18.49 -20.73
N PRO A 184 13.65 -19.65 -21.18
CA PRO A 184 12.22 -19.83 -21.37
C PRO A 184 11.48 -19.75 -20.03
N ASP A 185 10.38 -19.01 -20.02
CA ASP A 185 9.44 -18.96 -18.90
C ASP A 185 8.03 -19.32 -19.42
N PRO A 186 7.44 -20.45 -19.01
CA PRO A 186 6.11 -20.86 -19.49
C PRO A 186 4.97 -19.93 -19.05
N ALA A 187 5.21 -19.03 -18.08
CA ALA A 187 4.23 -18.05 -17.62
C ALA A 187 4.22 -16.75 -18.46
N LEU A 188 5.22 -16.55 -19.34
CA LEU A 188 5.46 -15.28 -20.03
C LEU A 188 5.58 -15.47 -21.54
N SER A 189 5.06 -14.51 -22.29
CA SER A 189 5.44 -14.34 -23.69
C SER A 189 6.90 -13.82 -23.76
N PRO A 190 7.70 -14.29 -24.75
CA PRO A 190 9.09 -13.89 -24.86
C PRO A 190 9.22 -12.40 -25.24
N LEU A 191 10.23 -11.73 -24.66
CA LEU A 191 10.60 -10.31 -24.88
C LEU A 191 9.59 -9.24 -24.43
N PHE A 192 8.29 -9.44 -24.62
CA PHE A 192 7.27 -8.46 -24.26
C PHE A 192 5.98 -9.15 -23.83
N GLN A 193 5.29 -8.56 -22.86
CA GLN A 193 3.99 -9.03 -22.36
C GLN A 193 2.81 -8.19 -22.86
N VAL A 194 3.11 -7.08 -23.52
CA VAL A 194 2.12 -6.15 -24.06
C VAL A 194 2.34 -5.97 -25.55
N ALA A 195 1.26 -6.07 -26.31
CA ALA A 195 1.24 -5.80 -27.74
C ALA A 195 0.37 -4.58 -28.08
N PHE A 196 0.68 -3.92 -29.18
CA PHE A 196 -0.05 -2.78 -29.70
C PHE A 196 -0.18 -2.90 -31.21
N ALA A 197 -1.40 -2.82 -31.72
CA ALA A 197 -1.68 -2.97 -33.15
C ALA A 197 -2.62 -1.87 -33.64
N PHE A 198 -2.39 -1.42 -34.87
CA PHE A 198 -3.25 -0.47 -35.56
C PHE A 198 -3.71 -1.10 -36.86
N GLN A 199 -5.02 -1.36 -36.94
CA GLN A 199 -5.67 -2.04 -38.03
C GLN A 199 -6.28 -1.01 -38.98
N ASN A 200 -5.57 -0.71 -40.07
CA ASN A 200 -6.07 0.14 -41.16
C ASN A 200 -6.58 -0.67 -42.38
N PHE A 201 -6.86 -1.96 -42.19
CA PHE A 201 -7.11 -2.86 -43.31
C PHE A 201 -8.29 -2.40 -44.19
N VAL A 202 -8.00 -2.17 -45.46
CA VAL A 202 -8.97 -1.98 -46.56
C VAL A 202 -10.04 -3.09 -46.57
N GLY A 203 -9.68 -4.28 -46.06
CA GLY A 203 -10.57 -5.42 -45.89
C GLY A 203 -11.77 -5.17 -44.98
N ALA A 204 -11.69 -4.30 -43.97
CA ALA A 204 -12.82 -4.01 -43.09
C ALA A 204 -13.94 -3.27 -43.83
N LYS A 205 -13.58 -2.27 -44.65
CA LYS A 205 -14.54 -1.56 -45.53
C LYS A 205 -15.11 -2.49 -46.60
N ALA A 206 -14.29 -3.38 -47.15
CA ALA A 206 -14.75 -4.39 -48.11
C ALA A 206 -15.69 -5.44 -47.47
N LEU A 207 -15.40 -5.90 -46.26
CA LEU A 207 -16.26 -6.82 -45.50
C LEU A 207 -17.58 -6.15 -45.09
N GLN A 208 -17.56 -4.87 -44.73
CA GLN A 208 -18.76 -4.10 -44.42
C GLN A 208 -19.63 -3.88 -45.68
N ALA A 209 -19.01 -3.62 -46.83
CA ALA A 209 -19.69 -3.59 -48.13
C ALA A 209 -20.24 -4.96 -48.57
N LEU A 210 -19.64 -6.06 -48.10
CA LEU A 210 -20.14 -7.43 -48.31
C LEU A 210 -21.30 -7.78 -47.36
N ALA A 211 -21.36 -7.17 -46.17
CA ALA A 211 -22.42 -7.37 -45.18
C ALA A 211 -23.74 -6.66 -45.56
N ASP A 212 -23.67 -5.56 -46.33
CA ASP A 212 -24.83 -4.90 -46.95
C ASP A 212 -24.71 -4.90 -48.50
N PRO A 213 -24.90 -6.06 -49.16
CA PRO A 213 -24.66 -6.21 -50.59
C PRO A 213 -25.80 -5.67 -51.47
N GLY A 214 -26.79 -4.98 -50.89
CA GLY A 214 -28.04 -4.60 -51.57
C GLY A 214 -28.98 -5.79 -51.84
N GLN A 215 -29.95 -5.63 -52.76
CA GLN A 215 -31.05 -6.59 -52.98
C GLN A 215 -30.65 -7.94 -53.64
N GLU A 216 -29.43 -8.10 -54.13
CA GLU A 216 -29.00 -9.29 -54.90
C GLU A 216 -27.88 -10.13 -54.23
N GLY A 217 -27.44 -9.77 -53.02
CA GLY A 217 -26.43 -10.53 -52.28
C GLY A 217 -27.00 -11.37 -51.14
N LEU A 218 -26.19 -12.29 -50.63
CA LEU A 218 -26.50 -13.00 -49.39
C LEU A 218 -26.20 -12.05 -48.21
N PRO A 219 -27.11 -11.89 -47.24
CA PRO A 219 -26.79 -11.16 -46.02
C PRO A 219 -25.73 -11.94 -45.24
N PHE A 220 -24.69 -11.24 -44.78
CA PHE A 220 -23.66 -11.78 -43.91
C PHE A 220 -23.62 -10.96 -42.63
N GLU A 221 -23.53 -11.64 -41.50
CA GLU A 221 -23.25 -11.02 -40.21
C GLU A 221 -21.79 -11.31 -39.85
N LEU A 222 -21.03 -10.25 -39.57
CA LEU A 222 -19.69 -10.38 -39.00
C LEU A 222 -19.86 -10.68 -37.52
N LEU A 223 -19.57 -11.91 -37.12
CA LEU A 223 -19.44 -12.27 -35.72
C LEU A 223 -18.05 -11.82 -35.26
N ASP A 224 -17.99 -10.96 -34.24
CA ASP A 224 -16.74 -10.45 -33.62
C ASP A 224 -15.95 -11.55 -32.84
N GLU A 225 -16.27 -12.84 -33.04
CA GLU A 225 -15.83 -14.01 -32.25
C GLU A 225 -14.42 -14.56 -32.58
N PHE A 226 -13.59 -13.87 -33.36
CA PHE A 226 -12.21 -14.33 -33.60
C PHE A 226 -11.30 -14.04 -32.39
N HIS A 227 -11.43 -14.87 -31.35
CA HIS A 227 -10.66 -14.81 -30.11
C HIS A 227 -9.19 -15.24 -30.31
N GLN A 228 -8.34 -14.32 -30.80
CA GLN A 228 -6.90 -14.29 -30.51
C GLN A 228 -6.65 -13.43 -29.27
N ALA A 229 -7.30 -13.77 -28.16
CA ALA A 229 -7.07 -13.13 -26.87
C ALA A 229 -6.37 -14.16 -25.98
N GLY A 230 -5.27 -13.77 -25.32
CA GLY A 230 -4.49 -14.66 -24.45
C GLY A 230 -3.08 -15.03 -24.93
N GLU A 231 -2.61 -14.45 -26.03
CA GLU A 231 -1.19 -14.56 -26.46
C GLU A 231 -0.26 -13.68 -25.63
N PHE A 232 -0.81 -12.61 -25.06
CA PHE A 232 -0.13 -11.59 -24.27
C PHE A 232 -0.94 -11.29 -23.02
N ASP A 233 -0.34 -10.63 -22.03
CA ASP A 233 -1.07 -10.15 -20.87
C ASP A 233 -2.09 -9.10 -21.28
N LEU A 234 -1.68 -8.18 -22.17
CA LEU A 234 -2.51 -7.14 -22.79
C LEU A 234 -2.18 -7.00 -24.28
N MET A 235 -3.19 -6.76 -25.11
CA MET A 235 -3.02 -6.34 -26.49
C MET A 235 -4.04 -5.25 -26.82
N LEU A 236 -3.55 -4.04 -27.10
CA LEU A 236 -4.39 -2.93 -27.53
C LEU A 236 -4.44 -2.89 -29.05
N GLU A 237 -5.62 -3.12 -29.61
CA GLU A 237 -5.91 -3.00 -31.04
C GLU A 237 -6.72 -1.74 -31.30
N ILE A 238 -6.35 -1.01 -32.36
CA ILE A 238 -7.03 0.20 -32.78
C ILE A 238 -7.59 -0.03 -34.17
N PHE A 239 -8.91 0.12 -34.30
CA PHE A 239 -9.63 0.00 -35.55
C PHE A 239 -10.08 1.38 -36.01
N GLU A 240 -9.73 1.72 -37.25
CA GLU A 240 -10.24 2.91 -37.92
C GLU A 240 -11.65 2.64 -38.46
N THR A 241 -12.62 3.47 -38.09
CA THR A 241 -13.97 3.47 -38.66
C THR A 241 -14.13 4.66 -39.62
N GLU A 242 -15.32 4.89 -40.17
CA GLU A 242 -15.55 6.03 -41.08
C GLU A 242 -15.33 7.39 -40.41
N GLU A 243 -15.66 7.53 -39.12
CA GLU A 243 -15.62 8.83 -38.42
C GLU A 243 -14.88 8.80 -37.08
N ASP A 244 -14.48 7.64 -36.58
CA ASP A 244 -13.86 7.48 -35.27
C ASP A 244 -12.82 6.35 -35.21
N TYR A 245 -12.27 6.14 -34.01
CA TYR A 245 -11.34 5.06 -33.72
C TYR A 245 -11.92 4.19 -32.59
N ARG A 246 -12.06 2.89 -32.84
CA ARG A 246 -12.44 1.91 -31.83
C ARG A 246 -11.18 1.27 -31.24
N LEU A 247 -11.01 1.42 -29.93
CA LEU A 247 -10.02 0.71 -29.14
C LEU A 247 -10.60 -0.64 -28.73
N GLN A 248 -9.82 -1.70 -28.84
CA GLN A 248 -10.12 -3.00 -28.26
C GLN A 248 -8.92 -3.44 -27.43
N LEU A 249 -9.08 -3.49 -26.11
CA LEU A 249 -8.06 -4.03 -25.21
C LEU A 249 -8.38 -5.50 -24.94
N LYS A 250 -7.61 -6.39 -25.55
CA LYS A 250 -7.60 -7.82 -25.24
C LYS A 250 -6.72 -8.04 -24.01
N TYR A 251 -7.14 -8.92 -23.12
CA TYR A 251 -6.44 -9.16 -21.86
C TYR A 251 -6.56 -10.60 -21.38
N ASN A 252 -5.61 -11.03 -20.56
CA ASN A 252 -5.66 -12.32 -19.88
C ASN A 252 -6.57 -12.26 -18.63
N PRO A 253 -7.73 -12.96 -18.60
CA PRO A 253 -8.66 -12.94 -17.48
C PRO A 253 -8.14 -13.70 -16.24
N ASP A 254 -7.04 -14.46 -16.35
CA ASP A 254 -6.37 -15.03 -15.18
C ASP A 254 -5.49 -14.00 -14.45
N LEU A 255 -5.31 -12.79 -15.02
CA LEU A 255 -4.52 -11.70 -14.43
C LEU A 255 -5.37 -10.48 -14.08
N PHE A 256 -6.36 -10.15 -14.93
CA PHE A 256 -7.12 -8.91 -14.83
C PHE A 256 -8.63 -9.16 -14.76
N ASP A 257 -9.28 -8.45 -13.86
CA ASP A 257 -10.72 -8.34 -13.82
C ASP A 257 -11.22 -7.35 -14.89
N PRO A 258 -12.43 -7.56 -15.46
CA PRO A 258 -12.99 -6.65 -16.46
C PRO A 258 -13.02 -5.18 -16.02
N SER A 259 -13.28 -4.92 -14.74
CA SER A 259 -13.33 -3.55 -14.20
C SER A 259 -11.97 -2.83 -14.26
N THR A 260 -10.86 -3.56 -14.15
CA THR A 260 -9.50 -3.01 -14.25
C THR A 260 -9.19 -2.58 -15.67
N ILE A 261 -9.63 -3.37 -16.64
CA ILE A 261 -9.48 -3.08 -18.07
C ILE A 261 -10.34 -1.88 -18.48
N GLU A 262 -11.56 -1.79 -17.95
CA GLU A 262 -12.43 -0.62 -18.15
C GLU A 262 -11.77 0.66 -17.63
N ARG A 263 -11.24 0.64 -16.40
CA ARG A 263 -10.49 1.76 -15.82
C ARG A 263 -9.28 2.14 -16.66
N MET A 264 -8.49 1.15 -17.10
CA MET A 264 -7.31 1.39 -17.93
C MET A 264 -7.64 2.09 -19.26
N LEU A 265 -8.73 1.69 -19.93
CA LEU A 265 -9.22 2.36 -21.14
C LEU A 265 -9.72 3.80 -20.84
N GLY A 266 -10.37 3.99 -19.70
CA GLY A 266 -10.75 5.32 -19.19
C GLY A 266 -9.53 6.23 -18.97
N HIS A 267 -8.48 5.72 -18.31
CA HIS A 267 -7.25 6.47 -18.05
C HIS A 267 -6.48 6.77 -19.33
N TYR A 268 -6.47 5.83 -20.29
CA TYR A 268 -5.87 6.06 -21.59
C TYR A 268 -6.58 7.18 -22.35
N THR A 269 -7.91 7.20 -22.32
CA THR A 269 -8.74 8.24 -22.94
C THR A 269 -8.51 9.61 -22.27
N GLN A 270 -8.44 9.65 -20.94
CA GLN A 270 -8.13 10.86 -20.18
C GLN A 270 -6.72 11.37 -20.51
N LEU A 271 -5.72 10.50 -20.56
CA LEU A 271 -4.35 10.83 -20.92
C LEU A 271 -4.27 11.43 -22.34
N MET A 272 -4.92 10.80 -23.32
CA MET A 272 -4.97 11.34 -24.68
C MET A 272 -5.61 12.74 -24.72
N THR A 273 -6.68 12.95 -23.94
CA THR A 273 -7.37 14.24 -23.81
C THR A 273 -6.45 15.32 -23.26
N GLU A 274 -5.70 14.99 -22.21
CA GLU A 274 -4.70 15.88 -21.59
C GLU A 274 -3.54 16.20 -22.56
N ILE A 275 -3.03 15.19 -23.27
CA ILE A 275 -1.94 15.34 -24.26
C ILE A 275 -2.35 16.31 -25.37
N VAL A 276 -3.53 16.15 -25.97
CA VAL A 276 -3.96 17.06 -27.06
C VAL A 276 -4.28 18.47 -26.55
N ALA A 277 -4.50 18.65 -25.25
CA ALA A 277 -4.71 19.95 -24.63
C ALA A 277 -3.40 20.69 -24.33
N ALA A 278 -2.35 19.98 -23.91
CA ALA A 278 -1.07 20.56 -23.55
C ALA A 278 0.11 19.66 -23.97
N PRO A 279 0.39 19.48 -25.28
CA PRO A 279 1.35 18.48 -25.77
C PRO A 279 2.80 18.77 -25.37
N GLY A 280 3.13 20.00 -24.98
CA GLY A 280 4.45 20.38 -24.46
C GLY A 280 4.70 20.03 -22.99
N LYS A 281 3.73 19.44 -22.29
CA LYS A 281 3.86 19.06 -20.87
C LYS A 281 4.74 17.80 -20.74
N ALA A 282 5.44 17.69 -19.62
CA ALA A 282 6.22 16.50 -19.26
C ALA A 282 5.32 15.27 -19.13
N THR A 283 5.82 14.09 -19.53
CA THR A 283 5.05 12.82 -19.54
C THR A 283 4.45 12.45 -18.18
N SER A 284 5.16 12.72 -17.08
CA SER A 284 4.66 12.49 -15.71
C SER A 284 3.59 13.49 -15.28
N GLY A 285 3.53 14.66 -15.92
CA GLY A 285 2.70 15.78 -15.48
C GLY A 285 1.22 15.63 -15.84
N TYR A 286 0.85 14.76 -16.77
CA TYR A 286 -0.55 14.56 -17.18
C TYR A 286 -1.36 13.90 -16.06
N ASP A 287 -2.59 14.41 -15.83
CA ASP A 287 -3.52 13.77 -14.90
C ASP A 287 -4.17 12.57 -15.59
N LEU A 288 -4.04 11.39 -14.98
CA LEU A 288 -4.62 10.16 -15.51
C LEU A 288 -6.05 9.94 -15.03
N LEU A 289 -6.43 10.57 -13.93
CA LEU A 289 -7.65 10.24 -13.21
C LEU A 289 -8.84 10.96 -13.84
N PRO A 290 -9.86 10.23 -14.30
CA PRO A 290 -11.15 10.82 -14.58
C PRO A 290 -11.72 11.47 -13.31
N ALA A 291 -12.50 12.54 -13.47
CA ALA A 291 -13.01 13.33 -12.34
C ALA A 291 -13.74 12.48 -11.28
N VAL A 292 -14.49 11.46 -11.70
CA VAL A 292 -15.25 10.56 -10.81
C VAL A 292 -14.32 9.72 -9.93
N GLU A 293 -13.24 9.17 -10.51
CA GLU A 293 -12.27 8.39 -9.73
C GLU A 293 -11.48 9.29 -8.79
N ARG A 294 -11.09 10.48 -9.25
CA ARG A 294 -10.42 11.48 -8.42
C ARG A 294 -11.27 11.88 -7.21
N ASP A 295 -12.56 12.10 -7.40
CA ASP A 295 -13.50 12.43 -6.33
C ASP A 295 -13.64 11.28 -5.32
N ARG A 296 -13.72 10.03 -5.79
CA ARG A 296 -13.70 8.84 -4.92
C ARG A 296 -12.46 8.79 -4.03
N LEU A 297 -11.28 8.96 -4.64
CA LEU A 297 -10.00 8.84 -3.95
C LEU A 297 -9.74 9.98 -2.97
N LEU A 298 -10.18 11.21 -3.29
CA LEU A 298 -9.88 12.39 -2.48
C LEU A 298 -10.98 12.74 -1.48
N VAL A 299 -12.23 12.41 -1.79
CA VAL A 299 -13.41 12.81 -1.03
C VAL A 299 -14.11 11.57 -0.47
N GLU A 300 -14.73 10.73 -1.31
CA GLU A 300 -15.62 9.65 -0.84
C GLU A 300 -14.96 8.70 0.15
N TRP A 301 -13.77 8.17 -0.17
CA TRP A 301 -13.06 7.22 0.71
C TRP A 301 -12.27 7.89 1.84
N ASN A 302 -12.19 9.21 1.82
CA ASN A 302 -11.50 10.04 2.81
C ASN A 302 -12.47 10.95 3.60
N ASP A 303 -13.79 10.77 3.44
CA ASP A 303 -14.83 11.45 4.21
C ASP A 303 -15.03 10.74 5.55
N THR A 304 -14.01 10.88 6.39
CA THR A 304 -13.92 10.20 7.69
C THR A 304 -14.16 11.17 8.85
N GLN A 305 -14.62 12.39 8.58
CA GLN A 305 -14.76 13.41 9.61
C GLN A 305 -15.75 12.98 10.70
N ALA A 306 -15.29 13.02 11.95
CA ALA A 306 -16.10 12.65 13.11
C ALA A 306 -15.79 13.56 14.31
N GLU A 307 -16.84 13.92 15.05
CA GLU A 307 -16.68 14.66 16.30
C GLU A 307 -16.04 13.80 17.39
N TYR A 308 -15.08 14.39 18.09
CA TYR A 308 -14.39 13.83 19.26
C TYR A 308 -13.96 15.00 20.18
N PRO A 309 -13.62 14.76 21.46
CA PRO A 309 -13.24 15.80 22.40
C PRO A 309 -11.81 16.34 22.13
N GLN A 310 -11.64 17.02 21.00
CA GLN A 310 -10.35 17.46 20.46
C GLN A 310 -9.57 18.44 21.36
N ASP A 311 -10.26 19.14 22.26
CA ASP A 311 -9.69 20.12 23.20
C ASP A 311 -9.36 19.50 24.58
N GLN A 312 -9.61 18.20 24.76
CA GLN A 312 -9.32 17.50 26.01
C GLN A 312 -7.98 16.75 25.97
N CYS A 313 -7.58 16.23 27.12
CA CYS A 313 -6.39 15.41 27.31
C CYS A 313 -6.84 14.05 27.85
N ILE A 314 -5.96 13.05 27.71
CA ILE A 314 -6.25 11.65 28.12
C ILE A 314 -6.69 11.59 29.59
N HIS A 315 -6.01 12.32 30.47
CA HIS A 315 -6.31 12.33 31.89
C HIS A 315 -7.67 12.97 32.23
N HIS A 316 -8.18 13.90 31.42
CA HIS A 316 -9.52 14.46 31.61
C HIS A 316 -10.61 13.39 31.45
N LEU A 317 -10.47 12.51 30.45
CA LEU A 317 -11.41 11.40 30.24
C LEU A 317 -11.32 10.37 31.36
N PHE A 318 -10.11 10.09 31.85
CA PHE A 318 -9.92 9.22 33.01
C PHE A 318 -10.60 9.80 34.25
N GLU A 319 -10.40 11.08 34.56
CA GLU A 319 -11.03 11.74 35.72
C GLU A 319 -12.56 11.72 35.63
N ALA A 320 -13.12 12.02 34.46
CA ALA A 320 -14.56 11.94 34.23
C ALA A 320 -15.10 10.52 34.48
N GLN A 321 -14.37 9.48 34.06
CA GLN A 321 -14.76 8.10 34.32
C GLN A 321 -14.66 7.74 35.81
N VAL A 322 -13.65 8.26 36.53
CA VAL A 322 -13.51 8.07 37.98
C VAL A 322 -14.72 8.65 38.71
N GLU A 323 -15.20 9.82 38.31
CA GLU A 323 -16.41 10.42 38.89
C GLU A 323 -17.67 9.60 38.58
N HIS A 324 -17.73 8.98 37.40
CA HIS A 324 -18.88 8.19 36.96
C HIS A 324 -19.01 6.84 37.69
N THR A 325 -17.91 6.10 37.85
CA THR A 325 -17.91 4.74 38.44
C THR A 325 -16.75 4.54 39.43
N PRO A 326 -16.71 5.28 40.55
CA PRO A 326 -15.54 5.31 41.43
C PRO A 326 -15.21 3.96 42.09
N GLU A 327 -16.23 3.17 42.42
CA GLU A 327 -16.06 1.88 43.13
C GLU A 327 -15.87 0.69 42.18
N ALA A 328 -15.95 0.89 40.86
CA ALA A 328 -15.69 -0.17 39.91
C ALA A 328 -14.19 -0.51 39.87
N ILE A 329 -13.86 -1.78 39.63
CA ILE A 329 -12.47 -2.22 39.46
C ILE A 329 -11.91 -1.64 38.17
N ALA A 330 -10.81 -0.89 38.29
CA ALA A 330 -10.15 -0.21 37.19
C ALA A 330 -8.98 -1.04 36.65
N VAL A 331 -8.10 -1.52 37.54
CA VAL A 331 -6.86 -2.22 37.14
C VAL A 331 -6.67 -3.46 38.02
N VAL A 332 -6.25 -4.55 37.39
CA VAL A 332 -5.94 -5.83 38.05
C VAL A 332 -4.54 -6.30 37.66
N PHE A 333 -3.76 -6.74 38.65
CA PHE A 333 -2.47 -7.40 38.47
C PHE A 333 -2.30 -8.53 39.47
N GLY A 334 -2.27 -9.78 38.98
CA GLY A 334 -2.29 -10.96 39.84
C GLY A 334 -3.49 -10.97 40.79
N HIS A 335 -3.24 -10.95 42.09
CA HIS A 335 -4.29 -10.89 43.13
C HIS A 335 -4.59 -9.46 43.61
N GLN A 336 -3.87 -8.46 43.11
CA GLN A 336 -4.07 -7.07 43.47
C GLN A 336 -5.04 -6.41 42.50
N GLN A 337 -5.91 -5.55 43.04
CA GLN A 337 -6.88 -4.78 42.26
C GLN A 337 -6.99 -3.38 42.85
N LEU A 338 -7.22 -2.40 41.99
CA LEU A 338 -7.55 -1.04 42.38
C LEU A 338 -8.88 -0.64 41.75
N THR A 339 -9.74 -0.03 42.55
CA THR A 339 -10.91 0.69 42.04
C THR A 339 -10.49 1.95 41.28
N TYR A 340 -11.38 2.52 40.47
CA TYR A 340 -11.16 3.81 39.84
C TYR A 340 -10.78 4.90 40.86
N ARG A 341 -11.45 4.94 42.01
CA ARG A 341 -11.16 5.89 43.09
C ARG A 341 -9.77 5.69 43.67
N GLU A 342 -9.42 4.45 44.04
CA GLU A 342 -8.12 4.14 44.64
C GLU A 342 -6.97 4.44 43.67
N LEU A 343 -7.12 4.04 42.41
CA LEU A 343 -6.15 4.36 41.36
C LEU A 343 -6.00 5.88 41.20
N ASN A 344 -7.10 6.61 41.13
CA ASN A 344 -7.05 8.07 40.97
C ASN A 344 -6.37 8.77 42.15
N CYS A 345 -6.65 8.34 43.39
CA CYS A 345 -5.99 8.88 44.57
C CYS A 345 -4.47 8.70 44.50
N GLN A 346 -3.98 7.50 44.20
CA GLN A 346 -2.54 7.23 44.09
C GLN A 346 -1.89 7.99 42.93
N VAL A 347 -2.56 8.05 41.78
CA VAL A 347 -2.14 8.86 40.63
C VAL A 347 -2.04 10.35 40.99
N ASN A 348 -3.02 10.89 41.72
CA ASN A 348 -3.04 12.30 42.11
C ASN A 348 -1.89 12.65 43.06
N GLN A 349 -1.63 11.81 44.06
CA GLN A 349 -0.52 12.03 44.99
C GLN A 349 0.82 12.06 44.27
N LEU A 350 1.07 11.10 43.37
CA LEU A 350 2.28 11.10 42.56
C LEU A 350 2.32 12.30 41.61
N ALA A 351 1.21 12.68 40.98
CA ALA A 351 1.15 13.83 40.09
C ALA A 351 1.49 15.15 40.80
N HIS A 352 0.97 15.39 42.02
CA HIS A 352 1.33 16.57 42.82
C HIS A 352 2.82 16.58 43.17
N HIS A 353 3.38 15.43 43.52
CA HIS A 353 4.82 15.31 43.76
C HIS A 353 5.63 15.63 42.51
N LEU A 354 5.29 15.06 41.35
CA LEU A 354 5.97 15.34 40.09
C LEU A 354 5.90 16.82 39.70
N ARG A 355 4.77 17.48 39.94
CA ARG A 355 4.65 18.94 39.73
C ARG A 355 5.56 19.74 40.65
N SER A 356 5.72 19.31 41.90
CA SER A 356 6.67 19.96 42.84
C SER A 356 8.13 19.85 42.36
N LEU A 357 8.42 18.88 41.50
CA LEU A 357 9.72 18.68 40.84
C LEU A 357 9.81 19.38 39.47
N GLY A 358 8.78 20.13 39.07
CA GLY A 358 8.79 20.93 37.84
C GLY A 358 8.21 20.25 36.60
N VAL A 359 7.55 19.10 36.74
CA VAL A 359 6.80 18.49 35.63
C VAL A 359 5.63 19.37 35.23
N GLY A 360 5.47 19.60 33.92
CA GLY A 360 4.44 20.42 33.31
C GLY A 360 4.39 20.22 31.79
N PRO A 361 3.67 21.07 31.04
CA PRO A 361 3.45 20.89 29.61
C PRO A 361 4.75 20.69 28.80
N ASP A 362 4.76 19.67 27.94
CA ASP A 362 5.89 19.25 27.10
C ASP A 362 7.19 18.84 27.85
N ILE A 363 7.17 18.74 29.19
CA ILE A 363 8.29 18.18 29.96
C ILE A 363 8.28 16.66 29.84
N LEU A 364 9.41 16.10 29.39
CA LEU A 364 9.59 14.66 29.22
C LEU A 364 10.07 13.99 30.51
N VAL A 365 9.37 12.95 30.92
CA VAL A 365 9.71 12.12 32.10
C VAL A 365 9.98 10.70 31.63
N GLY A 366 11.19 10.19 31.93
CA GLY A 366 11.53 8.80 31.66
C GLY A 366 10.75 7.87 32.59
N ILE A 367 10.31 6.73 32.09
CA ILE A 367 9.72 5.67 32.92
C ILE A 367 10.30 4.31 32.50
N CYS A 368 11.04 3.69 33.42
CA CYS A 368 11.72 2.41 33.25
C CYS A 368 11.31 1.44 34.36
N VAL A 369 10.23 0.71 34.12
CA VAL A 369 9.61 -0.24 35.05
C VAL A 369 9.19 -1.52 34.34
N GLU A 370 9.03 -2.58 35.10
CA GLU A 370 8.29 -3.78 34.69
C GLU A 370 6.77 -3.56 34.82
N ARG A 371 5.99 -4.37 34.08
CA ARG A 371 4.53 -4.33 34.12
C ARG A 371 4.02 -4.58 35.55
N SER A 372 3.29 -3.59 36.08
CA SER A 372 2.84 -3.55 37.47
C SER A 372 1.72 -2.51 37.64
N LEU A 373 1.07 -2.46 38.81
CA LEU A 373 0.11 -1.37 39.12
C LEU A 373 0.81 -0.01 39.12
N GLU A 374 2.03 0.03 39.66
CA GLU A 374 2.89 1.20 39.75
C GLU A 374 3.19 1.79 38.37
N MET A 375 3.35 0.95 37.34
CA MET A 375 3.54 1.43 35.96
C MET A 375 2.32 2.24 35.47
N VAL A 376 1.10 1.74 35.69
CA VAL A 376 -0.12 2.45 35.29
C VAL A 376 -0.28 3.75 36.09
N ILE A 377 0.02 3.70 37.38
CA ILE A 377 0.03 4.88 38.27
C ILE A 377 1.03 5.92 37.75
N GLY A 378 2.27 5.52 37.46
CA GLY A 378 3.33 6.39 36.98
C GLY A 378 2.99 7.06 35.64
N LEU A 379 2.49 6.29 34.67
CA LEU A 379 2.08 6.82 33.37
C LEU A 379 0.97 7.85 33.51
N LEU A 380 -0.11 7.54 34.23
CA LEU A 380 -1.22 8.48 34.44
C LEU A 380 -0.78 9.69 35.27
N ALA A 381 0.12 9.52 36.24
CA ALA A 381 0.62 10.61 37.07
C ALA A 381 1.49 11.59 36.28
N ILE A 382 2.31 11.13 35.34
CA ILE A 382 3.06 11.99 34.41
C ILE A 382 2.08 12.85 33.61
N LEU A 383 1.04 12.22 33.03
CA LEU A 383 0.03 12.94 32.24
C LEU A 383 -0.76 13.95 33.09
N LYS A 384 -1.12 13.60 34.33
CA LYS A 384 -1.82 14.49 35.27
C LYS A 384 -0.95 15.62 35.82
N ALA A 385 0.35 15.37 35.97
CA ALA A 385 1.32 16.42 36.29
C ALA A 385 1.48 17.41 35.12
N GLY A 386 1.11 16.98 33.92
CA GLY A 386 1.07 17.76 32.70
C GLY A 386 2.21 17.46 31.73
N GLY A 387 3.12 16.53 32.09
CA GLY A 387 4.23 16.11 31.25
C GLY A 387 3.88 14.98 30.29
N ALA A 388 4.87 14.58 29.51
CA ALA A 388 4.79 13.45 28.59
C ALA A 388 5.77 12.35 29.00
N TYR A 389 5.36 11.09 28.88
CA TYR A 389 6.21 9.98 29.28
C TYR A 389 7.11 9.51 28.12
N VAL A 390 8.30 9.05 28.48
CA VAL A 390 9.24 8.36 27.59
C VAL A 390 9.40 6.94 28.12
N PRO A 391 8.77 5.93 27.49
CA PRO A 391 8.83 4.57 27.99
C PRO A 391 10.18 3.93 27.67
N LEU A 392 10.75 3.27 28.67
CA LEU A 392 12.06 2.64 28.63
C LEU A 392 11.91 1.17 29.03
N ASP A 393 12.09 0.26 28.08
CA ASP A 393 12.07 -1.17 28.37
C ASP A 393 13.33 -1.56 29.17
N PRO A 394 13.19 -2.05 30.42
CA PRO A 394 14.34 -2.42 31.24
C PRO A 394 15.18 -3.56 30.64
N THR A 395 14.64 -4.31 29.66
CA THR A 395 15.38 -5.37 28.95
C THR A 395 16.29 -4.84 27.84
N TYR A 396 16.22 -3.54 27.52
CA TYR A 396 17.09 -2.93 26.52
C TYR A 396 18.52 -2.78 27.04
N PRO A 397 19.52 -2.81 26.13
CA PRO A 397 20.89 -2.52 26.52
C PRO A 397 20.99 -1.14 27.19
N ALA A 398 21.74 -1.11 28.28
CA ALA A 398 22.20 0.07 29.01
C ALA A 398 22.46 1.31 28.13
N GLU A 399 23.29 1.16 27.08
CA GLU A 399 23.67 2.25 26.18
C GLU A 399 22.48 2.83 25.40
N ARG A 400 21.51 1.98 25.03
CA ARG A 400 20.28 2.40 24.34
C ARG A 400 19.39 3.22 25.27
N LEU A 401 19.26 2.79 26.52
CA LEU A 401 18.49 3.50 27.55
C LEU A 401 19.13 4.87 27.86
N ALA A 402 20.46 4.91 28.01
CA ALA A 402 21.20 6.15 28.20
C ALA A 402 20.98 7.12 27.02
N PHE A 403 21.09 6.63 25.78
CA PHE A 403 20.84 7.43 24.58
C PHE A 403 19.43 8.02 24.57
N MET A 404 18.40 7.21 24.83
CA MET A 404 17.00 7.67 24.84
C MET A 404 16.77 8.75 25.89
N MET A 405 17.38 8.62 27.07
CA MET A 405 17.30 9.63 28.13
C MET A 405 18.04 10.91 27.78
N ASP A 406 19.24 10.81 27.18
CA ASP A 406 20.04 11.96 26.74
C ASP A 406 19.33 12.73 25.60
N ASP A 407 18.79 12.04 24.60
CA ASP A 407 18.04 12.66 23.51
C ASP A 407 16.72 13.26 24.00
N ALA A 408 16.02 12.59 24.93
CA ALA A 408 14.85 13.14 25.60
C ALA A 408 15.16 14.35 26.49
N GLN A 409 16.43 14.55 26.86
CA GLN A 409 16.85 15.53 27.87
C GLN A 409 16.03 15.40 29.18
N ALA A 410 15.58 14.20 29.50
CA ALA A 410 14.74 13.93 30.66
C ALA A 410 15.56 14.05 31.95
N SER A 411 15.09 14.89 32.87
CA SER A 411 15.74 15.12 34.17
C SER A 411 15.17 14.26 35.30
N LEU A 412 14.05 13.59 35.05
CA LEU A 412 13.34 12.72 35.98
C LEU A 412 13.17 11.32 35.39
N LEU A 413 13.38 10.31 36.23
CA LEU A 413 13.14 8.91 35.91
C LEU A 413 12.25 8.27 36.97
N LEU A 414 11.11 7.73 36.56
CA LEU A 414 10.31 6.81 37.36
C LEU A 414 10.78 5.38 37.11
N THR A 415 11.02 4.63 38.17
CA THR A 415 11.57 3.27 38.07
C THR A 415 11.22 2.45 39.31
N GLN A 416 11.80 1.26 39.44
CA GLN A 416 11.61 0.33 40.56
C GLN A 416 12.95 0.08 41.24
N SER A 417 12.95 0.01 42.57
CA SER A 417 14.17 -0.06 43.40
C SER A 417 15.11 -1.21 43.03
N TRP A 418 14.59 -2.33 42.53
CA TRP A 418 15.39 -3.49 42.15
C TRP A 418 16.09 -3.36 40.79
N LEU A 419 15.77 -2.37 39.96
CA LEU A 419 16.37 -2.14 38.65
C LEU A 419 17.68 -1.32 38.71
N GLU A 420 18.24 -1.08 39.90
CA GLU A 420 19.41 -0.21 40.12
C GLU A 420 20.69 -0.65 39.39
N ALA A 421 20.99 -1.96 39.31
CA ALA A 421 22.29 -2.44 38.85
C ALA A 421 22.51 -2.34 37.32
N ASP A 422 21.43 -2.25 36.55
CA ASP A 422 21.45 -2.40 35.09
C ASP A 422 21.18 -1.09 34.31
N LEU A 423 20.97 0.03 35.01
CA LEU A 423 20.62 1.32 34.42
C LEU A 423 21.76 2.34 34.50
N PRO A 424 22.67 2.42 33.51
CA PRO A 424 23.51 3.59 33.35
C PRO A 424 22.64 4.73 32.79
N LEU A 425 22.31 5.68 33.65
CA LEU A 425 21.37 6.74 33.33
C LEU A 425 22.10 8.02 32.96
N ALA A 426 22.05 8.32 31.65
CA ALA A 426 22.41 9.56 30.97
C ALA A 426 23.77 10.19 31.28
N SER A 427 24.19 11.09 30.40
CA SER A 427 25.39 11.92 30.59
C SER A 427 25.24 12.98 31.70
N LYS A 428 24.02 13.21 32.20
CA LYS A 428 23.66 14.24 33.18
C LYS A 428 23.02 13.63 34.44
N PRO A 429 23.10 14.30 35.60
CA PRO A 429 22.38 13.87 36.80
C PRO A 429 20.87 13.78 36.54
N ILE A 430 20.29 12.61 36.80
CA ILE A 430 18.84 12.36 36.74
C ILE A 430 18.32 12.18 38.15
N GLN A 431 17.21 12.83 38.47
CA GLN A 431 16.49 12.55 39.71
C GLN A 431 15.64 11.30 39.51
N ARG A 432 16.00 10.24 40.24
CA ARG A 432 15.34 8.94 40.25
C ARG A 432 14.23 8.90 41.30
N ILE A 433 13.10 8.29 40.95
CA ILE A 433 11.94 8.06 41.84
C ILE A 433 11.55 6.58 41.75
N ASP A 434 11.70 5.87 42.86
CA ASP A 434 11.37 4.45 42.96
C ASP A 434 9.90 4.26 43.35
N LEU A 435 9.06 3.89 42.38
CA LEU A 435 7.61 3.84 42.54
C LEU A 435 7.15 2.82 43.59
N ASP A 436 7.90 1.75 43.80
CA ASP A 436 7.62 0.69 44.76
C ASP A 436 7.92 1.09 46.22
N THR A 437 8.71 2.15 46.45
CA THR A 437 9.11 2.58 47.80
C THR A 437 8.72 4.03 48.13
N ILE A 438 8.23 4.79 47.15
CA ILE A 438 7.91 6.23 47.31
C ILE A 438 6.72 6.52 48.24
N GLY A 439 5.91 5.51 48.59
CA GLY A 439 4.63 5.69 49.28
C GLY A 439 4.68 6.57 50.54
N ALA A 440 5.71 6.43 51.38
CA ALA A 440 5.86 7.26 52.59
C ALA A 440 6.10 8.75 52.27
N GLN A 441 6.75 9.07 51.15
CA GLN A 441 7.00 10.44 50.70
C GLN A 441 5.76 11.08 50.07
N LEU A 442 4.83 10.26 49.57
CA LEU A 442 3.57 10.71 48.97
C LEU A 442 2.44 10.89 50.00
N ALA A 443 2.61 10.43 51.24
CA ALA A 443 1.55 10.38 52.25
C ALA A 443 0.89 11.75 52.52
N ASP A 444 1.67 12.82 52.47
CA ASP A 444 1.19 14.20 52.69
C ASP A 444 0.70 14.90 51.40
N GLN A 445 0.84 14.25 50.23
CA GLN A 445 0.37 14.81 48.96
C GLN A 445 -1.16 14.78 48.87
N PRO A 446 -1.80 15.79 48.24
CA PRO A 446 -3.24 15.81 48.09
C PRO A 446 -3.76 14.63 47.25
N HIS A 447 -4.92 14.09 47.64
CA HIS A 447 -5.61 13.04 46.86
C HIS A 447 -6.49 13.61 45.74
N THR A 448 -6.70 14.93 45.71
CA THR A 448 -7.57 15.61 44.74
C THR A 448 -6.88 15.80 43.39
N ASN A 449 -7.66 15.85 42.32
CA ASN A 449 -7.11 16.06 40.98
C ASN A 449 -6.28 17.37 40.93
N PRO A 450 -5.08 17.34 40.33
CA PRO A 450 -4.28 18.54 40.09
C PRO A 450 -5.01 19.50 39.15
N VAL A 451 -4.72 20.81 39.26
CA VAL A 451 -5.21 21.81 38.27
C VAL A 451 -4.45 21.63 36.95
N HIS A 452 -5.15 21.41 35.85
CA HIS A 452 -4.55 21.06 34.55
C HIS A 452 -3.95 22.29 33.83
N PRO A 453 -2.61 22.39 33.67
CA PRO A 453 -2.01 23.41 32.80
C PRO A 453 -1.90 22.95 31.34
N THR A 454 -2.24 21.70 31.05
CA THR A 454 -1.96 21.02 29.78
C THR A 454 -3.16 21.09 28.83
N GLU A 455 -2.91 21.60 27.64
CA GLU A 455 -3.84 21.61 26.51
C GLU A 455 -3.62 20.42 25.56
N ALA A 456 -4.62 20.11 24.72
CA ALA A 456 -4.63 18.93 23.85
C ALA A 456 -3.50 18.87 22.79
N HIS A 457 -2.87 20.01 22.48
CA HIS A 457 -1.74 20.07 21.55
C HIS A 457 -0.40 19.73 22.21
N HIS A 458 -0.32 19.63 23.54
CA HIS A 458 0.89 19.20 24.24
C HIS A 458 1.13 17.69 24.09
N LEU A 459 2.37 17.29 24.30
CA LEU A 459 2.80 15.90 24.20
C LEU A 459 2.10 15.04 25.25
N ALA A 460 1.64 13.86 24.82
CA ALA A 460 1.25 12.77 25.70
C ALA A 460 2.43 11.81 25.93
N TYR A 461 3.18 11.51 24.87
CA TYR A 461 4.35 10.62 24.95
C TYR A 461 5.37 10.86 23.85
N VAL A 462 6.57 10.34 24.08
CA VAL A 462 7.59 10.15 23.05
C VAL A 462 8.02 8.69 23.04
N ILE A 463 7.68 7.96 21.97
CA ILE A 463 8.10 6.56 21.77
C ILE A 463 9.23 6.51 20.75
N TYR A 464 10.33 5.84 21.10
CA TYR A 464 11.44 5.66 20.18
C TYR A 464 11.23 4.48 19.25
N THR A 465 11.52 4.71 17.98
CA THR A 465 11.53 3.68 16.93
C THR A 465 12.95 3.48 16.39
N SER A 466 13.21 2.35 15.72
CA SER A 466 14.46 2.14 14.97
C SER A 466 14.65 3.22 13.92
N GLY A 467 15.90 3.61 13.68
CA GLY A 467 16.24 4.72 12.79
C GLY A 467 17.21 4.28 11.69
N SER A 468 16.93 4.66 10.45
CA SER A 468 17.72 4.27 9.27
C SER A 468 19.20 4.69 9.33
N THR A 469 19.55 5.64 10.19
CA THR A 469 20.93 6.12 10.42
C THR A 469 21.67 5.37 11.52
N GLY A 470 21.07 4.32 12.11
CA GLY A 470 21.65 3.60 13.23
C GLY A 470 21.31 4.13 14.61
N ARG A 471 20.55 5.23 14.74
CA ARG A 471 20.16 5.77 16.04
C ARG A 471 18.65 5.76 16.19
N PRO A 472 18.09 5.33 17.34
CA PRO A 472 16.67 5.42 17.59
C PRO A 472 16.15 6.85 17.42
N LYS A 473 14.91 7.00 16.94
CA LYS A 473 14.25 8.30 16.75
C LYS A 473 12.99 8.38 17.60
N GLY A 474 12.88 9.42 18.43
CA GLY A 474 11.71 9.67 19.27
C GLY A 474 10.55 10.25 18.47
N VAL A 475 9.41 9.59 18.43
CA VAL A 475 8.19 10.10 17.77
C VAL A 475 7.36 10.87 18.79
N MET A 476 7.13 12.15 18.52
CA MET A 476 6.40 13.05 19.41
C MET A 476 4.89 13.01 19.13
N ILE A 477 4.11 12.49 20.07
CA ILE A 477 2.66 12.36 19.95
C ILE A 477 1.94 13.24 20.97
N GLU A 478 0.95 13.98 20.50
CA GLU A 478 0.13 14.93 21.25
C GLU A 478 -1.15 14.26 21.79
N HIS A 479 -1.71 14.81 22.86
CA HIS A 479 -2.95 14.32 23.46
C HIS A 479 -4.10 14.20 22.46
N ARG A 480 -4.33 15.22 21.64
CA ARG A 480 -5.40 15.22 20.62
C ARG A 480 -5.28 14.10 19.59
N GLN A 481 -4.05 13.66 19.28
CA GLN A 481 -3.82 12.58 18.31
C GLN A 481 -4.18 11.23 18.92
N VAL A 482 -3.77 10.99 20.18
CA VAL A 482 -4.16 9.78 20.92
C VAL A 482 -5.68 9.73 21.10
N LEU A 483 -6.28 10.85 21.52
CA LEU A 483 -7.73 10.90 21.73
C LEU A 483 -8.52 10.67 20.45
N ASN A 484 -8.06 11.17 19.30
CA ASN A 484 -8.70 10.85 18.03
C ASN A 484 -8.76 9.33 17.79
N THR A 485 -7.61 8.67 17.92
CA THR A 485 -7.53 7.22 17.70
C THR A 485 -8.37 6.45 18.72
N LEU A 486 -8.28 6.76 20.01
CA LEU A 486 -9.07 6.08 21.05
C LEU A 486 -10.58 6.28 20.85
N TRP A 487 -11.01 7.46 20.40
CA TRP A 487 -12.41 7.76 20.13
C TRP A 487 -12.94 7.00 18.90
N ALA A 488 -12.15 6.94 17.83
CA ALA A 488 -12.44 6.14 16.65
C ALA A 488 -12.59 4.66 17.00
N LEU A 489 -11.66 4.13 17.81
CA LEU A 489 -11.72 2.75 18.28
C LEU A 489 -12.91 2.51 19.20
N GLN A 490 -13.24 3.42 20.12
CA GLN A 490 -14.41 3.28 20.99
C GLN A 490 -15.73 3.24 20.20
N ARG A 491 -15.85 4.04 19.12
CA ARG A 491 -17.01 4.00 18.22
C ARG A 491 -17.10 2.67 17.46
N ARG A 492 -15.96 2.13 17.03
CA ARG A 492 -15.89 0.92 16.20
C ARG A 492 -15.97 -0.38 17.00
N TYR A 493 -15.32 -0.40 18.16
CA TYR A 493 -15.14 -1.52 19.09
C TYR A 493 -15.52 -1.04 20.50
N PRO A 494 -16.84 -0.98 20.79
CA PRO A 494 -17.29 -0.37 22.04
C PRO A 494 -16.79 -1.12 23.27
N MET A 495 -16.05 -0.40 24.12
CA MET A 495 -15.77 -0.78 25.50
C MET A 495 -16.98 -0.40 26.37
N THR A 496 -17.33 -1.28 27.32
CA THR A 496 -18.37 -1.05 28.33
C THR A 496 -17.87 -1.39 29.72
N ALA A 497 -18.66 -1.10 30.76
CA ALA A 497 -18.29 -1.40 32.14
C ALA A 497 -18.07 -2.90 32.45
N ASN A 498 -18.59 -3.80 31.60
CA ASN A 498 -18.38 -5.24 31.77
C ASN A 498 -17.12 -5.75 31.04
N ASP A 499 -16.55 -4.93 30.19
CA ASP A 499 -15.47 -5.28 29.29
C ASP A 499 -14.10 -5.05 29.93
N GLY A 500 -13.09 -5.69 29.35
CA GLY A 500 -11.70 -5.55 29.76
C GLY A 500 -10.71 -5.60 28.61
N TYR A 501 -9.62 -4.83 28.76
CA TYR A 501 -8.41 -4.92 27.94
C TYR A 501 -7.35 -5.74 28.65
N LEU A 502 -6.60 -6.54 27.90
CA LEU A 502 -5.37 -7.16 28.37
C LEU A 502 -4.17 -6.31 27.98
N LEU A 503 -3.44 -5.79 28.97
CA LEU A 503 -2.13 -5.19 28.75
C LEU A 503 -1.08 -6.31 28.61
N LYS A 504 -0.82 -6.67 27.37
CA LYS A 504 0.16 -7.70 26.98
C LYS A 504 1.35 -7.07 26.27
N THR A 505 1.10 -6.01 25.52
CA THR A 505 2.10 -5.39 24.67
C THR A 505 3.10 -4.62 25.52
N ASN A 506 4.37 -4.69 25.14
CA ASN A 506 5.42 -3.93 25.80
C ASN A 506 5.15 -2.42 25.62
N TYR A 507 5.23 -1.65 26.71
CA TYR A 507 4.82 -0.25 26.73
C TYR A 507 5.78 0.70 26.01
N GLY A 508 6.93 0.19 25.56
CA GLY A 508 7.80 0.85 24.57
C GLY A 508 7.26 0.82 23.14
N PHE A 509 6.19 0.06 22.86
CA PHE A 509 5.48 0.08 21.58
C PHE A 509 4.16 0.83 21.69
N ASP A 510 3.81 1.58 20.66
CA ASP A 510 2.60 2.40 20.57
C ASP A 510 1.28 1.61 20.67
N VAL A 511 1.24 0.35 20.22
CA VAL A 511 0.06 -0.53 20.39
C VAL A 511 -0.38 -0.62 21.85
N SER A 512 0.56 -0.59 22.80
CA SER A 512 0.25 -0.59 24.24
C SER A 512 -0.56 0.62 24.68
N VAL A 513 -0.49 1.76 23.97
CA VAL A 513 -1.20 3.00 24.33
C VAL A 513 -2.71 2.78 24.26
N CYS A 514 -3.18 1.97 23.30
CA CYS A 514 -4.59 1.57 23.23
C CYS A 514 -4.96 0.66 24.41
N GLU A 515 -4.10 -0.28 24.78
CA GLU A 515 -4.32 -1.15 25.95
C GLU A 515 -4.34 -0.34 27.25
N LEU A 516 -3.43 0.63 27.39
CA LEU A 516 -3.24 1.46 28.59
C LEU A 516 -4.36 2.48 28.80
N PHE A 517 -4.97 2.98 27.74
CA PHE A 517 -5.91 4.12 27.83
C PHE A 517 -7.29 3.88 27.20
N GLY A 518 -7.50 2.75 26.49
CA GLY A 518 -8.78 2.46 25.84
C GLY A 518 -9.87 1.95 26.80
N TRP A 519 -9.50 1.31 27.91
CA TRP A 519 -10.45 0.64 28.81
C TRP A 519 -11.39 1.60 29.56
N PHE A 520 -10.92 2.78 29.97
CA PHE A 520 -11.76 3.75 30.68
C PHE A 520 -12.67 4.58 29.76
N MET A 521 -12.53 4.46 28.43
CA MET A 521 -13.39 5.17 27.47
C MET A 521 -14.86 4.76 27.58
N GLY A 522 -15.13 3.55 28.11
CA GLY A 522 -16.46 3.04 28.39
C GLY A 522 -16.63 2.47 29.80
N GLY A 523 -15.71 2.82 30.72
CA GLY A 523 -15.74 2.36 32.11
C GLY A 523 -15.34 0.90 32.36
N GLY A 524 -14.63 0.27 31.42
CA GLY A 524 -14.14 -1.11 31.55
C GLY A 524 -12.99 -1.25 32.55
N ARG A 525 -12.22 -2.33 32.44
CA ARG A 525 -11.04 -2.60 33.28
C ARG A 525 -9.79 -2.95 32.48
N LEU A 526 -8.63 -2.72 33.06
CA LEU A 526 -7.33 -3.15 32.55
C LEU A 526 -6.82 -4.35 33.35
N ALA A 527 -6.55 -5.47 32.69
CA ALA A 527 -5.79 -6.56 33.30
C ALA A 527 -4.36 -6.53 32.80
N ILE A 528 -3.40 -6.53 33.72
CA ILE A 528 -1.97 -6.50 33.39
C ILE A 528 -1.46 -7.93 33.34
N LEU A 529 -0.93 -8.35 32.19
CA LEU A 529 -0.25 -9.63 32.07
C LEU A 529 1.16 -9.51 32.65
N GLU A 530 1.58 -10.49 33.45
CA GLU A 530 2.95 -10.53 33.97
C GLU A 530 4.02 -10.61 32.87
N LEU A 531 5.23 -10.21 33.22
CA LEU A 531 6.38 -10.25 32.32
C LEU A 531 6.68 -11.68 31.88
N GLY A 532 6.88 -11.88 30.57
CA GLY A 532 7.11 -13.19 29.97
C GLY A 532 5.82 -13.88 29.51
N GLY A 533 4.68 -13.60 30.16
CA GLY A 533 3.39 -14.16 29.78
C GLY A 533 2.97 -13.79 28.34
N GLU A 534 3.47 -12.68 27.80
CA GLU A 534 3.17 -12.26 26.43
C GLU A 534 3.68 -13.20 25.33
N LYS A 535 4.60 -14.11 25.70
CA LYS A 535 5.21 -15.13 24.82
C LYS A 535 4.60 -16.52 25.04
N ASP A 536 3.73 -16.69 26.03
CA ASP A 536 3.13 -17.96 26.39
C ASP A 536 1.63 -17.99 26.01
N PRO A 537 1.25 -18.73 24.96
CA PRO A 537 -0.14 -18.87 24.54
C PRO A 537 -1.11 -19.36 25.60
N VAL A 538 -0.66 -20.30 26.45
CA VAL A 538 -1.50 -20.89 27.49
C VAL A 538 -1.79 -19.84 28.55
N ARG A 539 -0.75 -19.11 28.95
CA ARG A 539 -0.90 -18.05 29.93
C ARG A 539 -1.75 -16.88 29.43
N ILE A 540 -1.65 -16.54 28.15
CA ILE A 540 -2.56 -15.57 27.52
C ILE A 540 -4.00 -16.06 27.61
N LEU A 541 -4.28 -17.32 27.24
CA LEU A 541 -5.62 -17.89 27.30
C LEU A 541 -6.20 -17.89 28.73
N GLU A 542 -5.40 -18.27 29.73
CA GLU A 542 -5.78 -18.19 31.13
C GLU A 542 -6.15 -16.77 31.52
N ALA A 543 -5.33 -15.78 31.18
CA ALA A 543 -5.62 -14.37 31.45
C ALA A 543 -6.90 -13.89 30.75
N LEU A 544 -7.14 -14.31 29.50
CA LEU A 544 -8.38 -13.98 28.79
C LEU A 544 -9.62 -14.49 29.54
N SER A 545 -9.55 -15.73 30.05
CA SER A 545 -10.65 -16.37 30.78
C SER A 545 -10.82 -15.82 32.20
N GLU A 546 -9.76 -15.83 33.02
CA GLU A 546 -9.77 -15.42 34.42
C GLU A 546 -10.18 -13.95 34.58
N GLN A 547 -9.67 -13.09 33.70
CA GLN A 547 -9.90 -11.64 33.76
C GLN A 547 -11.05 -11.19 32.87
N GLN A 548 -11.77 -12.13 32.25
CA GLN A 548 -12.94 -11.89 31.40
C GLN A 548 -12.66 -10.84 30.31
N ILE A 549 -11.57 -11.01 29.57
CA ILE A 549 -11.07 -10.04 28.60
C ILE A 549 -11.93 -10.04 27.33
N SER A 550 -12.24 -8.84 26.87
CA SER A 550 -13.06 -8.60 25.68
C SER A 550 -12.26 -8.12 24.47
N HIS A 551 -11.17 -7.39 24.72
CA HIS A 551 -10.34 -6.74 23.72
C HIS A 551 -8.90 -7.20 23.92
N VAL A 552 -8.29 -7.78 22.87
CA VAL A 552 -6.90 -8.23 22.90
C VAL A 552 -6.19 -7.92 21.59
N ASN A 553 -4.95 -7.45 21.68
CA ASN A 553 -4.10 -7.21 20.51
C ASN A 553 -3.11 -8.36 20.31
N PHE A 554 -2.90 -8.71 19.04
CA PHE A 554 -1.86 -9.62 18.60
C PHE A 554 -1.05 -9.02 17.45
N VAL A 555 0.20 -9.46 17.34
CA VAL A 555 0.93 -9.42 16.07
C VAL A 555 0.69 -10.74 15.33
N PRO A 556 0.61 -10.76 13.98
CA PRO A 556 0.35 -11.99 13.22
C PRO A 556 1.22 -13.19 13.64
N SER A 557 2.53 -12.96 13.84
CA SER A 557 3.44 -14.02 14.32
C SER A 557 3.01 -14.65 15.65
N MET A 558 2.54 -13.85 16.62
CA MET A 558 2.08 -14.35 17.92
C MET A 558 0.68 -14.98 17.83
N LEU A 559 -0.19 -14.44 16.96
CA LEU A 559 -1.50 -15.03 16.71
C LEU A 559 -1.38 -16.44 16.13
N SER A 560 -0.42 -16.68 15.22
CA SER A 560 -0.16 -18.03 14.67
C SER A 560 0.17 -19.02 15.78
N VAL A 561 1.14 -18.68 16.64
CA VAL A 561 1.55 -19.56 17.75
C VAL A 561 0.41 -19.77 18.74
N PHE A 562 -0.37 -18.71 19.02
CA PHE A 562 -1.53 -18.79 19.90
C PHE A 562 -2.60 -19.74 19.37
N LEU A 563 -3.00 -19.56 18.10
CA LEU A 563 -4.00 -20.38 17.46
C LEU A 563 -3.51 -21.81 17.22
N GLU A 564 -2.21 -22.06 17.03
CA GLU A 564 -1.67 -23.43 16.92
C GLU A 564 -1.71 -24.18 18.26
N THR A 565 -1.43 -23.47 19.36
CA THR A 565 -1.30 -24.06 20.70
C THR A 565 -2.64 -24.29 21.38
N VAL A 566 -3.57 -23.34 21.22
CA VAL A 566 -4.86 -23.38 21.93
C VAL A 566 -5.91 -24.18 21.15
N SER A 567 -6.70 -24.99 21.87
CA SER A 567 -7.80 -25.77 21.29
C SER A 567 -9.05 -24.90 21.06
N THR A 568 -9.85 -25.28 20.06
CA THR A 568 -11.10 -24.58 19.74
C THR A 568 -12.08 -24.61 20.92
N GLU A 569 -12.14 -25.71 21.66
CA GLU A 569 -13.00 -25.86 22.84
C GLU A 569 -12.58 -24.91 23.96
N ALA A 570 -11.27 -24.72 24.15
CA ALA A 570 -10.75 -23.82 25.17
C ALA A 570 -11.02 -22.35 24.82
N LEU A 571 -10.92 -21.97 23.54
CA LEU A 571 -11.32 -20.64 23.07
C LEU A 571 -12.83 -20.41 23.19
N ALA A 572 -13.64 -21.42 22.87
CA ALA A 572 -15.09 -21.36 23.00
C ALA A 572 -15.56 -21.21 24.46
N ALA A 573 -14.74 -21.57 25.44
CA ALA A 573 -15.03 -21.34 26.84
C ALA A 573 -14.83 -19.87 27.28
N VAL A 574 -14.13 -19.05 26.49
CA VAL A 574 -13.89 -17.63 26.78
C VAL A 574 -15.04 -16.78 26.23
N ASN A 575 -16.16 -16.76 26.96
CA ASN A 575 -17.39 -16.07 26.55
C ASN A 575 -17.29 -14.53 26.53
N SER A 576 -16.24 -13.96 27.12
CA SER A 576 -16.06 -12.52 27.24
C SER A 576 -15.34 -11.89 26.04
N LEU A 577 -14.60 -12.69 25.26
CA LEU A 577 -13.82 -12.21 24.12
C LEU A 577 -14.74 -11.69 23.02
N LYS A 578 -14.48 -10.48 22.52
CA LYS A 578 -15.29 -9.82 21.47
C LYS A 578 -14.45 -9.42 20.27
N TYR A 579 -13.26 -8.86 20.51
CA TYR A 579 -12.42 -8.30 19.47
C TYR A 579 -10.98 -8.79 19.60
N VAL A 580 -10.49 -9.42 18.54
CA VAL A 580 -9.09 -9.80 18.36
C VAL A 580 -8.51 -8.89 17.28
N MET A 581 -7.73 -7.91 17.72
CA MET A 581 -7.10 -6.93 16.84
C MET A 581 -5.71 -7.40 16.46
N VAL A 582 -5.42 -7.42 15.18
CA VAL A 582 -4.15 -7.91 14.63
C VAL A 582 -3.45 -6.75 13.94
N ALA A 583 -2.26 -6.40 14.42
CA ALA A 583 -1.52 -5.25 13.94
C ALA A 583 -0.01 -5.50 13.93
N GLY A 584 0.73 -4.58 13.31
CA GLY A 584 2.18 -4.57 13.39
C GLY A 584 2.91 -5.42 12.34
N GLU A 585 2.26 -6.36 11.63
CA GLU A 585 2.85 -7.07 10.47
C GLU A 585 1.81 -7.24 9.37
N ALA A 586 2.26 -7.63 8.17
CA ALA A 586 1.33 -8.09 7.14
C ALA A 586 0.57 -9.32 7.67
N PHE A 587 -0.76 -9.31 7.56
CA PHE A 587 -1.61 -10.38 8.09
C PHE A 587 -1.89 -11.42 7.00
N PRO A 588 -1.33 -12.64 7.07
CA PRO A 588 -1.54 -13.65 6.04
C PRO A 588 -3.00 -14.12 6.00
N ASN A 589 -3.57 -14.23 4.79
CA ASN A 589 -4.95 -14.69 4.60
C ASN A 589 -5.20 -16.07 5.22
N ARG A 590 -4.24 -17.00 5.05
CA ARG A 590 -4.30 -18.34 5.66
C ARG A 590 -4.44 -18.29 7.19
N LEU A 591 -3.74 -17.36 7.84
CA LEU A 591 -3.83 -17.22 9.29
C LEU A 591 -5.19 -16.65 9.71
N ALA A 592 -5.72 -15.69 8.94
CA ALA A 592 -7.06 -15.16 9.16
C ALA A 592 -8.14 -16.25 9.02
N GLN A 593 -8.04 -17.12 8.02
CA GLN A 593 -8.93 -18.29 7.85
C GLN A 593 -8.87 -19.24 9.05
N ILE A 594 -7.67 -19.56 9.55
CA ILE A 594 -7.51 -20.38 10.76
C ILE A 594 -8.17 -19.69 11.97
N GLY A 595 -7.98 -18.37 12.10
CA GLY A 595 -8.63 -17.56 13.12
C GLY A 595 -10.16 -17.63 13.05
N GLN A 596 -10.75 -17.43 11.86
CA GLN A 596 -12.19 -17.54 11.64
C GLN A 596 -12.75 -18.95 11.94
N GLN A 597 -11.95 -20.00 11.78
CA GLN A 597 -12.35 -21.38 12.09
C GLN A 597 -12.24 -21.72 13.58
N LYS A 598 -11.22 -21.19 14.28
CA LYS A 598 -10.94 -21.51 15.69
C LYS A 598 -11.62 -20.58 16.68
N LEU A 599 -11.79 -19.30 16.34
CA LEU A 599 -12.47 -18.33 17.19
C LEU A 599 -13.99 -18.56 17.15
N PRO A 600 -14.72 -18.29 18.24
CA PRO A 600 -16.18 -18.28 18.22
C PRO A 600 -16.71 -17.32 17.15
N ALA A 601 -17.83 -17.66 16.52
CA ALA A 601 -18.39 -16.90 15.39
C ALA A 601 -18.76 -15.44 15.75
N GLU A 602 -18.99 -15.17 17.04
CA GLU A 602 -19.30 -13.82 17.54
C GLU A 602 -18.04 -12.94 17.69
N VAL A 603 -16.86 -13.55 17.79
CA VAL A 603 -15.58 -12.85 17.95
C VAL A 603 -15.16 -12.26 16.62
N LYS A 604 -14.90 -10.95 16.61
CA LYS A 604 -14.43 -10.26 15.42
C LYS A 604 -12.91 -10.26 15.36
N LEU A 605 -12.38 -10.80 14.27
CA LEU A 605 -10.97 -10.75 13.93
C LEU A 605 -10.75 -9.55 13.00
N GLU A 606 -9.95 -8.60 13.43
CA GLU A 606 -9.82 -7.28 12.81
C GLU A 606 -8.35 -7.04 12.45
N ASN A 607 -8.07 -6.68 11.19
CA ASN A 607 -6.74 -6.23 10.79
C ASN A 607 -6.67 -4.71 10.98
N ILE A 608 -5.73 -4.24 11.79
CA ILE A 608 -5.54 -2.82 12.06
C ILE A 608 -4.12 -2.44 11.72
N TYR A 609 -3.95 -1.29 11.08
CA TYR A 609 -2.66 -0.82 10.61
C TYR A 609 -2.44 0.64 11.00
N GLY A 610 -1.21 0.95 11.42
CA GLY A 610 -0.73 2.30 11.57
C GLY A 610 0.76 2.30 11.93
N PRO A 611 1.56 3.23 11.40
CA PRO A 611 2.88 3.51 11.94
C PRO A 611 2.80 4.37 13.22
N THR A 612 3.87 4.36 14.01
CA THR A 612 4.00 5.17 15.24
C THR A 612 3.81 6.66 14.99
N GLU A 613 4.23 7.14 13.82
CA GLU A 613 4.08 8.52 13.38
C GLU A 613 2.63 8.96 13.10
N THR A 614 1.65 8.06 13.21
CA THR A 614 0.23 8.36 13.01
C THR A 614 -0.65 7.96 14.21
N ALA A 615 -0.08 7.96 15.41
CA ALA A 615 -0.76 7.68 16.68
C ALA A 615 -1.46 6.31 16.69
N ILE A 616 -0.65 5.25 16.80
CA ILE A 616 -1.05 3.84 16.99
C ILE A 616 -1.62 3.23 15.71
N TYR A 617 -2.83 3.63 15.31
CA TYR A 617 -3.59 3.03 14.21
C TYR A 617 -4.15 4.12 13.30
N ALA A 618 -4.19 3.83 12.01
CA ALA A 618 -4.64 4.73 10.95
C ALA A 618 -5.74 4.10 10.08
N THR A 619 -5.71 2.80 9.85
CA THR A 619 -6.68 2.08 9.03
C THR A 619 -7.16 0.80 9.69
N TRP A 620 -8.33 0.32 9.29
CA TRP A 620 -8.94 -0.91 9.81
C TRP A 620 -9.61 -1.72 8.69
N TYR A 621 -9.62 -3.03 8.85
CA TYR A 621 -10.32 -3.98 8.00
C TYR A 621 -10.97 -5.08 8.85
N ALA A 622 -12.29 -5.23 8.71
CA ALA A 622 -13.01 -6.37 9.28
C ALA A 622 -12.88 -7.56 8.33
N ILE A 623 -12.41 -8.70 8.84
CA ILE A 623 -12.15 -9.86 8.00
C ILE A 623 -13.47 -10.53 7.63
N GLU A 624 -13.82 -10.45 6.36
CA GLU A 624 -15.01 -11.11 5.80
C GLU A 624 -14.71 -12.58 5.45
N PRO A 625 -15.67 -13.51 5.66
CA PRO A 625 -15.53 -14.89 5.23
C PRO A 625 -15.43 -15.02 3.70
N GLY A 626 -14.50 -15.86 3.20
CA GLY A 626 -14.47 -16.29 1.79
C GLY A 626 -13.65 -15.42 0.83
N ASP A 627 -12.85 -14.46 1.32
CA ASP A 627 -11.87 -13.74 0.48
C ASP A 627 -10.60 -14.59 0.27
N ASP A 628 -10.69 -15.63 -0.56
CA ASP A 628 -9.60 -16.60 -0.78
C ASP A 628 -8.61 -16.17 -1.89
N ARG A 629 -8.83 -15.01 -2.52
CA ARG A 629 -8.08 -14.58 -3.71
C ARG A 629 -6.73 -13.96 -3.38
N ARG A 630 -6.55 -13.49 -2.14
CA ARG A 630 -5.40 -12.68 -1.73
C ARG A 630 -4.49 -13.47 -0.79
N SER A 631 -3.18 -13.24 -0.91
CA SER A 631 -2.20 -13.85 0.00
C SER A 631 -2.17 -13.15 1.37
N GLN A 632 -2.53 -11.87 1.41
CA GLN A 632 -2.55 -11.03 2.61
C GLN A 632 -3.91 -10.35 2.76
N ILE A 633 -4.31 -10.13 4.01
CA ILE A 633 -5.50 -9.36 4.34
C ILE A 633 -5.22 -7.86 4.11
N PRO A 634 -6.11 -7.12 3.41
CA PRO A 634 -5.99 -5.68 3.25
C PRO A 634 -5.86 -4.95 4.58
N ILE A 635 -5.17 -3.82 4.59
CA ILE A 635 -5.14 -2.91 5.75
C ILE A 635 -6.42 -2.05 5.84
N GLY A 636 -7.28 -2.14 4.82
CA GLY A 636 -8.66 -1.64 4.84
C GLY A 636 -8.78 -0.15 4.63
N ARG A 637 -9.63 0.51 5.42
CA ARG A 637 -10.02 1.92 5.20
C ARG A 637 -9.53 2.82 6.34
N PRO A 638 -9.37 4.13 6.10
CA PRO A 638 -9.01 5.05 7.17
C PRO A 638 -9.98 5.01 8.36
N LEU A 639 -9.44 5.20 9.57
CA LEU A 639 -10.21 5.47 10.78
C LEU A 639 -10.81 6.89 10.74
N ASP A 640 -11.68 7.18 11.71
CA ASP A 640 -12.27 8.51 11.89
C ASP A 640 -11.18 9.61 11.96
N ASN A 641 -11.41 10.69 11.23
CA ASN A 641 -10.54 11.84 11.01
C ASN A 641 -9.17 11.49 10.41
N VAL A 642 -8.98 10.31 9.83
CA VAL A 642 -7.77 9.91 9.10
C VAL A 642 -8.04 9.93 7.61
N GLN A 643 -7.06 10.38 6.84
CA GLN A 643 -7.09 10.33 5.37
C GLN A 643 -5.89 9.54 4.85
N ALA A 644 -6.09 8.77 3.79
CA ALA A 644 -5.04 8.00 3.14
C ALA A 644 -4.95 8.33 1.65
N TYR A 645 -3.72 8.48 1.16
CA TYR A 645 -3.43 8.74 -0.25
C TYR A 645 -2.34 7.78 -0.73
N ILE A 646 -2.51 7.23 -1.93
CA ILE A 646 -1.49 6.41 -2.58
C ILE A 646 -0.79 7.30 -3.61
N MET A 647 0.49 7.57 -3.38
CA MET A 647 1.26 8.57 -4.14
C MET A 647 2.31 7.90 -5.03
N GLY A 648 2.41 8.35 -6.28
CA GLY A 648 3.49 7.99 -7.17
C GLY A 648 4.79 8.72 -6.82
N THR A 649 5.91 8.26 -7.38
CA THR A 649 7.25 8.85 -7.15
C THR A 649 7.33 10.33 -7.51
N GLU A 650 6.56 10.76 -8.50
CA GLU A 650 6.49 12.15 -8.98
C GLU A 650 5.48 13.02 -8.22
N GLY A 651 4.92 12.53 -7.11
CA GLY A 651 3.93 13.25 -6.30
C GLY A 651 2.52 13.31 -6.89
N SER A 652 2.21 12.46 -7.88
CA SER A 652 0.85 12.29 -8.41
C SER A 652 0.04 11.30 -7.58
N LEU A 653 -1.28 11.51 -7.49
CA LEU A 653 -2.20 10.51 -6.92
C LEU A 653 -2.27 9.29 -7.85
N GLN A 654 -2.18 8.07 -7.31
CA GLN A 654 -2.25 6.85 -8.08
C GLN A 654 -3.70 6.41 -8.35
N PRO A 655 -3.99 5.88 -9.55
CA PRO A 655 -5.29 5.27 -9.84
C PRO A 655 -5.58 4.03 -8.99
N ILE A 656 -6.85 3.63 -8.94
CA ILE A 656 -7.28 2.38 -8.29
C ILE A 656 -6.56 1.20 -8.93
N GLY A 657 -5.96 0.34 -8.09
CA GLY A 657 -5.19 -0.83 -8.50
C GLY A 657 -3.70 -0.56 -8.77
N VAL A 658 -3.27 0.70 -8.88
CA VAL A 658 -1.87 1.06 -9.17
C VAL A 658 -1.07 1.26 -7.87
N PRO A 659 0.06 0.55 -7.70
CA PRO A 659 0.93 0.71 -6.54
C PRO A 659 1.54 2.12 -6.39
N GLY A 660 1.68 2.56 -5.14
CA GLY A 660 2.40 3.77 -4.77
C GLY A 660 2.74 3.82 -3.28
N GLU A 661 3.44 4.86 -2.86
CA GLU A 661 3.78 5.09 -1.45
C GLU A 661 2.52 5.58 -0.70
N LEU A 662 2.21 4.95 0.44
CA LEU A 662 1.08 5.32 1.31
C LEU A 662 1.41 6.58 2.13
N TYR A 663 0.54 7.58 2.05
CA TYR A 663 0.63 8.83 2.79
C TYR A 663 -0.59 8.91 3.70
N ILE A 664 -0.38 9.23 4.97
CA ILE A 664 -1.45 9.35 5.97
C ILE A 664 -1.58 10.80 6.42
N ALA A 665 -2.79 11.34 6.41
CA ALA A 665 -3.15 12.67 6.89
C ALA A 665 -4.19 12.60 8.01
N GLY A 666 -4.45 13.75 8.64
CA GLY A 666 -5.56 13.91 9.59
C GLY A 666 -5.15 13.82 11.07
N GLY A 667 -6.12 13.47 11.91
CA GLY A 667 -6.07 13.61 13.37
C GLY A 667 -4.98 12.81 14.07
N GLY A 668 -4.47 11.74 13.44
CA GLY A 668 -3.40 10.90 14.00
C GLY A 668 -1.97 11.38 13.71
N VAL A 669 -1.75 12.30 12.77
CA VAL A 669 -0.39 12.65 12.31
C VAL A 669 0.43 13.32 13.40
N ALA A 670 1.54 12.69 13.80
CA ALA A 670 2.44 13.10 14.88
C ALA A 670 2.98 14.52 14.74
N ARG A 671 3.42 15.12 15.87
CA ARG A 671 4.09 16.43 15.86
C ARG A 671 5.35 16.39 15.00
N GLY A 672 6.14 15.32 15.11
CA GLY A 672 7.35 15.08 14.35
C GLY A 672 8.32 14.16 15.08
N TYR A 673 9.59 14.18 14.68
CA TYR A 673 10.66 13.48 15.38
C TYR A 673 11.40 14.42 16.35
N LEU A 674 11.59 13.95 17.57
CA LEU A 674 12.31 14.67 18.62
C LEU A 674 13.74 15.00 18.15
N ASN A 675 14.15 16.26 18.33
CA ASN A 675 15.48 16.77 17.96
C ASN A 675 15.93 16.50 16.50
N GLN A 676 15.01 16.18 15.59
CA GLN A 676 15.32 15.86 14.19
C GLN A 676 14.45 16.67 13.22
N PRO A 677 14.66 17.99 13.12
CA PRO A 677 13.83 18.88 12.29
C PRO A 677 13.94 18.58 10.79
N GLU A 678 15.12 18.16 10.32
CA GLU A 678 15.33 17.84 8.90
C GLU A 678 14.57 16.58 8.49
N LEU A 679 14.69 15.50 9.28
CA LEU A 679 13.91 14.27 9.06
C LEU A 679 12.41 14.54 9.18
N THR A 680 12.01 15.37 10.15
CA THR A 680 10.61 15.79 10.30
C THR A 680 10.10 16.48 9.05
N ARG A 681 10.84 17.43 8.48
CA ARG A 681 10.44 18.12 7.24
C ARG A 681 10.42 17.17 6.02
N ALA A 682 11.29 16.17 6.00
CA ALA A 682 11.35 15.19 4.92
C ALA A 682 10.17 14.19 4.95
N LYS A 683 9.67 13.84 6.14
CA LYS A 683 8.62 12.83 6.34
C LYS A 683 7.22 13.40 6.61
N PHE A 684 7.12 14.62 7.14
CA PHE A 684 5.85 15.29 7.46
C PHE A 684 5.66 16.52 6.57
N ASN A 685 5.06 16.33 5.40
CA ASN A 685 4.87 17.37 4.40
C ASN A 685 3.50 18.05 4.54
N LYS A 686 3.32 19.21 3.88
CA LYS A 686 1.99 19.84 3.75
C LYS A 686 1.07 18.89 2.99
N ASN A 687 -0.18 18.73 3.44
CA ASN A 687 -1.18 17.96 2.71
C ASN A 687 -1.46 18.63 1.35
N PRO A 688 -1.19 17.97 0.21
CA PRO A 688 -1.42 18.57 -1.11
C PRO A 688 -2.91 18.65 -1.49
N PHE A 689 -3.78 17.91 -0.80
CA PHE A 689 -5.20 17.78 -1.14
C PHE A 689 -6.15 18.41 -0.11
N GLY A 690 -5.62 18.93 1.00
CA GLY A 690 -6.44 19.45 2.08
C GLY A 690 -5.66 20.25 3.12
N SER A 691 -6.21 20.39 4.32
CA SER A 691 -5.55 21.05 5.44
C SER A 691 -4.57 20.11 6.16
N GLY A 692 -3.67 20.71 6.95
CA GLY A 692 -2.75 19.97 7.81
C GLY A 692 -1.55 19.38 7.07
N ARG A 693 -1.02 18.30 7.63
CA ARG A 693 0.19 17.61 7.14
C ARG A 693 -0.15 16.17 6.76
N VAL A 694 0.65 15.63 5.85
CA VAL A 694 0.72 14.21 5.52
C VAL A 694 2.02 13.63 6.06
N TYR A 695 1.96 12.42 6.58
CA TYR A 695 3.12 11.60 6.91
C TYR A 695 3.38 10.59 5.79
N LYS A 696 4.64 10.57 5.30
CA LYS A 696 5.13 9.62 4.30
C LYS A 696 5.56 8.31 4.96
N THR A 697 4.78 7.24 4.81
CA THR A 697 5.02 6.03 5.60
C THR A 697 6.22 5.21 5.13
N GLY A 698 6.59 5.31 3.85
CA GLY A 698 7.53 4.39 3.20
C GLY A 698 6.93 3.00 2.91
N ASP A 699 5.62 2.83 3.09
CA ASP A 699 4.92 1.60 2.74
C ASP A 699 4.42 1.68 1.29
N LEU A 700 4.67 0.62 0.51
CA LEU A 700 4.10 0.44 -0.81
C LEU A 700 2.71 -0.18 -0.66
N ALA A 701 1.70 0.44 -1.26
CA ALA A 701 0.31 0.01 -1.16
C ALA A 701 -0.47 0.38 -2.42
N ARG A 702 -1.71 -0.11 -2.53
CA ARG A 702 -2.66 0.31 -3.58
C ARG A 702 -4.09 0.31 -3.06
N TRP A 703 -4.93 1.14 -3.67
CA TRP A 703 -6.37 1.05 -3.49
C TRP A 703 -6.95 -0.13 -4.28
N LEU A 704 -7.85 -0.85 -3.64
CA LEU A 704 -8.69 -1.88 -4.23
C LEU A 704 -10.02 -1.25 -4.71
N PRO A 705 -10.71 -1.85 -5.69
CA PRO A 705 -11.94 -1.29 -6.27
C PRO A 705 -13.06 -0.99 -5.27
N GLU A 706 -13.12 -1.77 -4.19
CA GLU A 706 -14.08 -1.61 -3.09
C GLU A 706 -13.68 -0.54 -2.06
N GLY A 707 -12.58 0.18 -2.27
CA GLY A 707 -12.11 1.23 -1.36
C GLY A 707 -11.40 0.69 -0.13
N ASN A 708 -10.77 -0.47 -0.21
CA ASN A 708 -9.83 -0.97 0.79
C ASN A 708 -8.39 -0.75 0.30
N ILE A 709 -7.45 -0.59 1.22
CA ILE A 709 -6.02 -0.46 0.89
C ILE A 709 -5.35 -1.81 1.08
N GLU A 710 -4.64 -2.28 0.06
CA GLU A 710 -3.77 -3.44 0.11
C GLU A 710 -2.32 -3.00 0.37
N PHE A 711 -1.69 -3.58 1.39
CA PHE A 711 -0.26 -3.40 1.67
C PHE A 711 0.56 -4.35 0.79
N LEU A 712 1.57 -3.84 0.10
CA LEU A 712 2.41 -4.58 -0.85
C LEU A 712 3.85 -4.76 -0.38
N GLY A 713 4.28 -3.97 0.62
CA GLY A 713 5.64 -4.04 1.15
C GLY A 713 6.18 -2.67 1.54
N ARG A 714 7.51 -2.56 1.55
CA ARG A 714 8.25 -1.32 1.85
C ARG A 714 8.93 -0.81 0.59
N VAL A 715 8.96 0.51 0.42
CA VAL A 715 9.77 1.15 -0.63
C VAL A 715 11.24 1.28 -0.21
N ASP A 716 11.52 1.16 1.09
CA ASP A 716 12.85 1.19 1.67
C ASP A 716 13.27 -0.19 2.23
N HIS A 717 14.44 -0.23 2.86
CA HIS A 717 15.03 -1.45 3.43
C HIS A 717 14.55 -1.76 4.85
N GLN A 718 13.50 -1.09 5.34
CA GLN A 718 12.93 -1.39 6.65
C GLN A 718 12.22 -2.74 6.61
N VAL A 719 12.32 -3.53 7.66
CA VAL A 719 11.63 -4.81 7.80
C VAL A 719 10.85 -4.87 9.10
N LYS A 720 9.83 -5.75 9.15
CA LYS A 720 9.13 -6.09 10.38
C LYS A 720 9.37 -7.56 10.70
N ILE A 721 10.01 -7.84 11.83
CA ILE A 721 10.34 -9.21 12.25
C ILE A 721 9.63 -9.47 13.58
N ARG A 722 8.63 -10.34 13.60
CA ARG A 722 7.83 -10.69 14.79
C ARG A 722 7.17 -9.47 15.45
N GLY A 723 6.71 -8.52 14.63
CA GLY A 723 6.10 -7.26 15.04
C GLY A 723 7.09 -6.15 15.38
N PHE A 724 8.39 -6.44 15.43
CA PHE A 724 9.43 -5.44 15.70
C PHE A 724 9.82 -4.72 14.42
N ARG A 725 9.75 -3.39 14.45
CA ARG A 725 10.25 -2.51 13.38
C ARG A 725 11.77 -2.48 13.41
N ILE A 726 12.43 -2.91 12.34
CA ILE A 726 13.89 -2.95 12.22
C ILE A 726 14.32 -2.23 10.95
N GLU A 727 15.24 -1.28 11.10
CA GLU A 727 15.91 -0.63 9.97
C GLU A 727 17.21 -1.39 9.68
N LEU A 728 17.34 -2.03 8.51
CA LEU A 728 18.55 -2.79 8.20
C LEU A 728 19.81 -1.92 8.19
N GLY A 729 19.68 -0.66 7.78
CA GLY A 729 20.75 0.34 7.87
C GLY A 729 21.25 0.57 9.30
N GLU A 730 20.43 0.39 10.34
CA GLU A 730 20.87 0.50 11.74
C GLU A 730 21.85 -0.60 12.11
N ILE A 731 21.56 -1.83 11.67
CA ILE A 731 22.40 -2.99 11.88
C ILE A 731 23.68 -2.88 11.05
N GLU A 732 23.59 -2.49 9.77
CA GLU A 732 24.73 -2.30 8.87
C GLU A 732 25.69 -1.22 9.40
N ALA A 733 25.16 -0.10 9.92
CA ALA A 733 25.96 0.96 10.52
C ALA A 733 26.70 0.51 11.79
N HIS A 734 26.12 -0.39 12.60
CA HIS A 734 26.79 -0.94 13.78
C HIS A 734 27.81 -2.03 13.43
N LEU A 735 27.50 -2.90 12.45
CA LEU A 735 28.43 -3.92 11.98
C LEU A 735 29.66 -3.30 11.32
N SER A 736 29.50 -2.23 10.55
CA SER A 736 30.61 -1.51 9.91
C SER A 736 31.52 -0.74 10.89
N GLN A 737 31.10 -0.58 12.15
CA GLN A 737 31.92 0.00 13.22
C GLN A 737 32.71 -1.06 14.01
N ASN A 738 32.47 -2.35 13.77
CA ASN A 738 33.29 -3.43 14.34
C ASN A 738 34.53 -3.68 13.45
N PRO A 739 35.75 -3.65 14.01
CA PRO A 739 37.00 -3.82 13.26
C PRO A 739 37.22 -5.22 12.68
#